data_AF-A0A2T4GY91-F1
#
_entry.id   AF-A0A2T4GY91-F1
#
_cell.length_a   1.000
_cell.length_b   1.000
_cell.length_c   1.000
_cell.angle_alpha   90.00
_cell.angle_beta   90.00
_cell.angle_gamma   90.00
#
_symmetry.space_group_name_H-M   'P 1'
#
loop_
_entity.id
_entity.type
_entity.pdbx_description
1 polymer ?
#
loop_
_entity_poly.entity_id
_entity_poly.type
_entity_poly.pdbx_seq_one_letter_code
_entity_poly.pdbx_strand_id
1 'polypeptide(L)'
;MKQTIEGPFFEAEPTVIDELKQCIPTADGSLRYLKSLFPCFGWLPRYNWRWLVGDSIAGLTVGLVVIPQAMAYALLATLPPDFGLYTSFAGAATYWLFGTSKDIVIGTTAIGSLLVGEIVTHVHEARPDTYTSVEIAKTLSFMTGIILFALGLLRLGWLVEVIPYIPVSAFITAASIIIMCTQLPVLLGIPGVNTRDDPYKVLISTMRKLPDAQLDAAIGITCLVLLELAKYVFTKLEARQPARKKLWSIMSSLRLTFAMLLYTLVSYLVNRNLHVDPPSHHFHHPLTKTGFIHAGPPALKTDLIGAILPQSPIILVILIVEHIAIAKSFGKKLGYDVVPSQEIMAQGTANVLGPFLGGYSCTGSFGASAVLSKAGVKTPLAGLFSAFMLLLALYALTGVFYFIPRAALAGLIIHAVFNLIASPSTVRKYWRLSPFECLIWVVGVVMAVFTGLEPAIYTTTGLSFLLLLVRIARTRGDFLGKVEVEQTIETPENTDDSKTSATRDVYLSLDRNDASNRDILVESPHGGVLIYHFPEGLNYLNQAQHLKNLTDYVYTHTRRPDEEQKEDKGEALWCDTSGLCKQDNDLPQNTTMTSLLTGAVFGSGLSLSGVANPQVIRDQFSLSDFHMVATFLTASATSAVVFAGYNNNKTDNKIPIKLPSNHGWLGSYDGNIIGGAILGLGISLTGACPGTVLVQATAGVGHSRLLACTSLLAGIAWVKIKPLVSQPQPPTSRAENNSVMLITGWSANKVLIGYEITLLGILAAILVTAPRSETLLHPVVGGLLIGVGQLSSVLFTKRPVGVSGAYGEFGSLFWDLVSGKTLRSIPESILFAGGVVAGSWLTITQVPAIREAMVTSQEQSLPSLIIGGILLTFGARIAGGCTSGHGISGMASMGVSSFITIVSMFGAGVLFRAFFP
;
A
#
# COMPACT_ATOMS: atom_id res chain seq x y z
N MET A 1 -35.77 45.40 -1.38
CA MET A 1 -36.38 45.76 -2.67
C MET A 1 -37.63 44.88 -2.84
N LYS A 2 -38.82 45.45 -2.62
CA LYS A 2 -40.10 44.77 -2.85
C LYS A 2 -40.39 44.80 -4.34
N GLN A 3 -40.23 43.67 -5.03
CA GLN A 3 -40.94 43.37 -6.26
C GLN A 3 -41.48 41.95 -6.10
N THR A 4 -42.67 41.86 -5.50
CA THR A 4 -43.54 40.70 -5.61
C THR A 4 -43.95 40.60 -7.08
N ILE A 5 -43.40 39.61 -7.77
CA ILE A 5 -43.80 39.24 -9.13
C ILE A 5 -45.23 38.68 -9.02
N GLU A 6 -46.20 39.44 -9.52
CA GLU A 6 -47.59 39.00 -9.65
C GLU A 6 -47.68 38.03 -10.84
N GLY A 7 -47.54 36.74 -10.56
CA GLY A 7 -47.76 35.65 -11.50
C GLY A 7 -46.87 34.43 -11.20
N PRO A 8 -47.31 33.20 -11.51
CA PRO A 8 -46.43 32.03 -11.47
C PRO A 8 -45.26 32.25 -12.44
N PHE A 9 -44.05 32.33 -11.90
CA PHE A 9 -42.82 32.32 -12.70
C PHE A 9 -42.70 30.93 -13.33
N PHE A 10 -43.07 30.82 -14.61
CA PHE A 10 -42.83 29.63 -15.40
C PHE A 10 -41.36 29.64 -15.84
N GLU A 11 -40.51 28.93 -15.10
CA GLU A 11 -39.15 28.65 -15.55
C GLU A 11 -39.24 27.68 -16.74
N ALA A 12 -38.88 28.15 -17.93
CA ALA A 12 -38.85 27.30 -19.12
C ALA A 12 -37.77 26.23 -18.93
N GLU A 13 -38.07 24.98 -19.28
CA GLU A 13 -37.09 23.89 -19.21
C GLU A 13 -35.85 24.26 -20.05
N PRO A 14 -34.64 24.25 -19.46
CA PRO A 14 -33.44 24.64 -20.18
C PRO A 14 -33.19 23.66 -21.33
N THR A 15 -33.08 24.18 -22.56
CA THR A 15 -32.71 23.34 -23.71
C THR A 15 -31.20 23.08 -23.72
N VAL A 16 -30.77 21.94 -24.26
CA VAL A 16 -29.33 21.59 -24.43
C VAL A 16 -28.57 22.70 -25.20
N ILE A 17 -29.27 23.38 -26.11
CA ILE A 17 -28.72 24.51 -26.88
C ILE A 17 -28.45 25.70 -25.96
N ASP A 18 -29.29 25.96 -24.96
CA ASP A 18 -29.10 27.06 -24.02
C ASP A 18 -28.00 26.76 -23.01
N GLU A 19 -27.82 25.49 -22.58
CA GLU A 19 -26.62 25.07 -21.83
C GLU A 19 -25.34 25.23 -22.67
N LEU A 20 -25.34 24.84 -23.94
CA LEU A 20 -24.19 25.03 -24.83
C LEU A 20 -23.88 26.52 -25.06
N LYS A 21 -24.90 27.38 -25.14
CA LYS A 21 -24.72 28.84 -25.22
C LYS A 21 -24.12 29.41 -23.93
N GLN A 22 -24.44 28.85 -22.76
CA GLN A 22 -23.80 29.25 -21.49
C GLN A 22 -22.32 28.86 -21.44
N CYS A 23 -21.91 27.83 -22.18
CA CYS A 23 -20.50 27.43 -22.33
C CYS A 23 -19.70 28.34 -23.28
N ILE A 24 -20.34 29.24 -24.04
CA ILE A 24 -19.62 30.18 -24.91
C ILE A 24 -18.87 31.17 -24.02
N PRO A 25 -17.54 31.27 -24.14
CA PRO A 25 -16.77 32.14 -23.27
C PRO A 25 -17.11 33.61 -23.55
N THR A 26 -17.53 34.32 -22.51
CA THR A 26 -17.68 35.78 -22.56
C THR A 26 -16.31 36.42 -22.81
N ALA A 27 -16.28 37.58 -23.49
CA ALA A 27 -15.04 38.31 -23.75
C ALA A 27 -14.26 38.61 -22.45
N ASP A 28 -14.98 38.97 -21.38
CA ASP A 28 -14.41 39.15 -20.04
C ASP A 28 -13.86 37.85 -19.44
N GLY A 29 -14.54 36.73 -19.65
CA GLY A 29 -14.08 35.40 -19.23
C GLY A 29 -12.77 35.01 -19.92
N SER A 30 -12.68 35.20 -21.23
CA SER A 30 -11.47 34.98 -22.03
C SER A 30 -10.31 35.87 -21.58
N LEU A 31 -10.57 37.14 -21.27
CA LEU A 31 -9.55 38.07 -20.77
C LEU A 31 -9.06 37.67 -19.37
N ARG A 32 -9.97 37.26 -18.46
CA ARG A 32 -9.59 36.75 -17.14
C ARG A 32 -8.77 35.47 -17.25
N TYR A 33 -9.13 34.59 -18.18
CA TYR A 33 -8.38 33.38 -18.46
C TYR A 33 -6.96 33.70 -18.94
N LEU A 34 -6.81 34.56 -19.95
CA LEU A 34 -5.48 35.01 -20.42
C LEU A 34 -4.63 35.64 -19.30
N LYS A 35 -5.24 36.48 -18.44
CA LYS A 35 -4.53 37.05 -17.28
C LYS A 35 -4.10 35.97 -16.28
N SER A 36 -4.92 34.93 -16.08
CA SER A 36 -4.58 33.84 -15.16
C SER A 36 -3.46 32.93 -15.63
N LEU A 37 -3.19 32.86 -16.95
CA LEU A 37 -2.07 32.09 -17.51
C LEU A 37 -0.71 32.67 -17.11
N PHE A 38 -0.66 33.95 -16.73
CA PHE A 38 0.57 34.64 -16.33
C PHE A 38 0.45 35.16 -14.89
N PRO A 39 0.66 34.30 -13.87
CA PRO A 39 0.64 34.69 -12.46
C PRO A 39 1.57 35.85 -12.12
N CYS A 40 2.64 36.05 -12.92
CA CYS A 40 3.56 37.17 -12.79
C CYS A 40 2.87 38.53 -12.77
N PHE A 41 1.80 38.73 -13.57
CA PHE A 41 1.06 40.00 -13.56
C PHE A 41 0.35 40.30 -12.24
N GLY A 42 0.06 39.28 -11.42
CA GLY A 42 -0.57 39.46 -10.11
C GLY A 42 0.39 39.94 -9.02
N TRP A 43 1.59 39.37 -8.95
CA TRP A 43 2.55 39.67 -7.88
C TRP A 43 3.60 40.71 -8.26
N LEU A 44 3.93 40.88 -9.55
CA LEU A 44 4.94 41.85 -10.00
C LEU A 44 4.63 43.31 -9.61
N PRO A 45 3.36 43.79 -9.65
CA PRO A 45 3.02 45.14 -9.18
C PRO A 45 3.18 45.33 -7.66
N ARG A 46 3.19 44.25 -6.88
CA ARG A 46 3.34 44.28 -5.42
C ARG A 46 4.79 44.04 -4.97
N TYR A 47 5.71 43.96 -5.94
CA TYR A 47 7.11 43.62 -5.69
C TYR A 47 7.85 44.77 -5.01
N ASN A 48 8.69 44.47 -4.01
CA ASN A 48 9.42 45.47 -3.24
C ASN A 48 10.94 45.24 -3.30
N TRP A 49 11.71 46.29 -3.01
CA TRP A 49 13.19 46.24 -3.03
C TRP A 49 13.78 45.22 -2.05
N ARG A 50 13.13 44.98 -0.90
CA ARG A 50 13.60 43.99 0.07
C ARG A 50 13.49 42.56 -0.45
N TRP A 51 12.45 42.28 -1.23
CA TRP A 51 12.26 41.00 -1.92
C TRP A 51 13.28 40.85 -3.04
N LEU A 52 13.59 41.92 -3.77
CA LEU A 52 14.65 41.90 -4.79
C LEU A 52 15.97 41.41 -4.21
N VAL A 53 16.45 42.02 -3.12
CA VAL A 53 17.71 41.61 -2.48
C VAL A 53 17.65 40.15 -2.02
N GLY A 54 16.54 39.73 -1.42
CA GLY A 54 16.35 38.34 -0.98
C GLY A 54 16.34 37.33 -2.14
N ASP A 55 15.60 37.62 -3.21
CA ASP A 55 15.46 36.76 -4.38
C ASP A 55 16.75 36.74 -5.21
N SER A 56 17.50 37.84 -5.28
CA SER A 56 18.84 37.86 -5.91
C SER A 56 19.83 36.97 -5.17
N ILE A 57 19.90 37.07 -3.83
CA ILE A 57 20.78 36.21 -3.03
C ILE A 57 20.37 34.75 -3.18
N ALA A 58 19.07 34.45 -3.07
CA ALA A 58 18.56 33.08 -3.18
C ALA A 58 18.78 32.49 -4.58
N GLY A 59 18.50 33.24 -5.63
CA GLY A 59 18.66 32.81 -7.03
C GLY A 59 20.11 32.62 -7.44
N LEU A 60 21.03 33.52 -7.05
CA LEU A 60 22.47 33.34 -7.30
C LEU A 60 23.03 32.12 -6.56
N THR A 61 22.60 31.90 -5.32
CA THR A 61 23.00 30.74 -4.50
C THR A 61 22.58 29.44 -5.14
N VAL A 62 21.31 29.35 -5.57
CA VAL A 62 20.78 28.18 -6.28
C VAL A 62 21.47 27.99 -7.61
N GLY A 63 21.68 29.05 -8.39
CA GLY A 63 22.38 28.95 -9.66
C GLY A 63 23.76 28.31 -9.51
N LEU A 64 24.53 28.72 -8.49
CA LEU A 64 25.84 28.15 -8.19
C LEU A 64 25.80 26.66 -7.83
N VAL A 65 24.75 26.23 -7.12
CA VAL A 65 24.54 24.82 -6.75
C VAL A 65 24.04 23.97 -7.93
N VAL A 66 23.16 24.53 -8.77
CA VAL A 66 22.52 23.83 -9.88
C VAL A 66 23.51 23.50 -10.99
N ILE A 67 24.53 24.32 -11.23
CA ILE A 67 25.52 24.13 -12.31
C ILE A 67 26.18 22.74 -12.26
N PRO A 68 26.92 22.36 -11.21
CA PRO A 68 27.61 21.08 -11.19
C PRO A 68 26.63 19.90 -11.03
N GLN A 69 25.50 20.11 -10.35
CA GLN A 69 24.43 19.12 -10.26
C GLN A 69 23.88 18.78 -11.66
N ALA A 70 23.62 19.81 -12.47
CA ALA A 70 23.03 19.64 -13.78
C ALA A 70 23.97 18.94 -14.76
N MET A 71 25.26 19.25 -14.70
CA MET A 71 26.31 18.56 -15.47
C MET A 71 26.37 17.06 -15.13
N ALA A 72 26.30 16.72 -13.83
CA ALA A 72 26.32 15.32 -13.40
C ALA A 72 25.07 14.55 -13.86
N TYR A 73 23.90 15.19 -13.85
CA TYR A 73 22.65 14.55 -14.27
C TYR A 73 22.55 14.36 -15.79
N ALA A 74 23.12 15.25 -16.60
CA ALA A 74 23.21 15.02 -18.04
C ALA A 74 23.98 13.73 -18.39
N LEU A 75 25.03 13.40 -17.64
CA LEU A 75 25.76 12.13 -17.79
C LEU A 75 24.92 10.91 -17.43
N LEU A 76 23.95 11.03 -16.51
CA LEU A 76 23.00 9.96 -16.22
C LEU A 76 22.05 9.73 -17.40
N ALA A 77 21.68 10.79 -18.12
CA ALA A 77 20.87 10.73 -19.35
C ALA A 77 21.65 10.28 -20.59
N THR A 78 22.91 9.83 -20.46
CA THR A 78 23.82 9.49 -21.58
C THR A 78 24.10 10.68 -22.52
N LEU A 79 24.02 11.91 -21.99
CA LEU A 79 24.25 13.14 -22.73
C LEU A 79 25.53 13.86 -22.27
N PRO A 80 26.13 14.69 -23.13
CA PRO A 80 27.23 15.56 -22.71
C PRO A 80 26.81 16.54 -21.58
N PRO A 81 27.73 16.94 -20.68
CA PRO A 81 27.40 17.73 -19.48
C PRO A 81 26.72 19.10 -19.73
N ASP A 82 27.01 19.72 -20.86
CA ASP A 82 26.47 21.04 -21.24
C ASP A 82 24.95 21.02 -21.47
N PHE A 83 24.41 19.88 -21.92
CA PHE A 83 22.95 19.66 -22.02
C PHE A 83 22.24 19.85 -20.67
N GLY A 84 22.94 19.56 -19.56
CA GLY A 84 22.41 19.82 -18.22
C GLY A 84 22.23 21.30 -17.93
N LEU A 85 23.19 22.12 -18.36
CA LEU A 85 23.17 23.57 -18.17
C LEU A 85 22.08 24.22 -19.04
N TYR A 86 21.95 23.80 -20.31
CA TYR A 86 20.88 24.30 -21.20
C TYR A 86 19.48 24.00 -20.63
N THR A 87 19.29 22.77 -20.14
CA THR A 87 18.02 22.32 -19.56
C THR A 87 17.66 23.11 -18.30
N SER A 88 18.63 23.31 -17.41
CA SER A 88 18.42 24.08 -16.18
C SER A 88 18.20 25.57 -16.45
N PHE A 89 18.86 26.13 -17.47
CA PHE A 89 18.63 27.50 -17.91
C PHE A 89 17.21 27.68 -18.43
N ALA A 90 16.74 26.78 -19.32
CA ALA A 90 15.39 26.84 -19.88
C ALA A 90 14.30 26.78 -18.80
N GLY A 91 14.44 25.88 -17.82
CA GLY A 91 13.54 25.79 -16.67
C GLY A 91 13.53 27.07 -15.84
N ALA A 92 14.71 27.56 -15.43
CA ALA A 92 14.82 28.75 -14.60
C ALA A 92 14.32 30.03 -15.31
N ALA A 93 14.56 30.16 -16.61
CA ALA A 93 14.16 31.32 -17.41
C ALA A 93 12.66 31.39 -17.68
N THR A 94 11.98 30.24 -17.75
CA THR A 94 10.54 30.16 -18.06
C THR A 94 9.66 30.10 -16.81
N TYR A 95 10.15 29.51 -15.72
CA TYR A 95 9.32 29.23 -14.55
C TYR A 95 8.73 30.47 -13.89
N TRP A 96 9.46 31.59 -13.80
CA TRP A 96 8.95 32.79 -13.12
C TRP A 96 7.74 33.44 -13.81
N LEU A 97 7.51 33.15 -15.11
CA LEU A 97 6.37 33.67 -15.87
C LEU A 97 5.08 32.91 -15.54
N PHE A 98 5.18 31.59 -15.47
CA PHE A 98 4.03 30.69 -15.41
C PHE A 98 3.84 30.04 -14.03
N GLY A 99 4.90 29.87 -13.24
CA GLY A 99 4.86 29.18 -11.96
C GLY A 99 4.09 29.94 -10.87
N THR A 100 3.45 29.19 -9.98
CA THR A 100 2.74 29.72 -8.80
C THR A 100 3.56 29.53 -7.52
N SER A 101 4.37 28.48 -7.44
CA SER A 101 5.23 28.22 -6.29
C SER A 101 6.53 29.02 -6.34
N LYS A 102 6.86 29.71 -5.25
CA LYS A 102 8.10 30.53 -5.17
C LYS A 102 9.36 29.70 -4.87
N ASP A 103 9.20 28.48 -4.35
CA ASP A 103 10.29 27.65 -3.83
C ASP A 103 10.79 26.59 -4.82
N ILE A 104 10.13 26.42 -5.96
CA ILE A 104 10.51 25.42 -6.97
C ILE A 104 11.61 25.94 -7.88
N VAL A 105 12.55 25.05 -8.17
CA VAL A 105 13.55 25.19 -9.23
C VAL A 105 13.28 24.13 -10.29
N ILE A 106 12.88 24.55 -11.49
CA ILE A 106 12.78 23.65 -12.66
C ILE A 106 14.17 23.53 -13.30
N GLY A 107 14.60 22.29 -13.50
CA GLY A 107 15.86 21.98 -14.18
C GLY A 107 16.04 20.48 -14.36
N THR A 108 17.28 20.02 -14.42
CA THR A 108 17.58 18.59 -14.48
C THR A 108 17.44 17.93 -13.12
N THR A 109 16.94 16.70 -13.11
CA THR A 109 16.83 15.86 -11.91
C THR A 109 17.44 14.50 -12.15
N ALA A 110 17.95 13.87 -11.09
CA ALA A 110 18.54 12.54 -11.19
C ALA A 110 17.54 11.52 -11.77
N ILE A 111 16.29 11.56 -11.30
CA ILE A 111 15.22 10.63 -11.71
C ILE A 111 14.85 10.86 -13.18
N GLY A 112 14.59 12.12 -13.56
CA GLY A 112 14.26 12.46 -14.94
C GLY A 112 15.39 12.10 -15.90
N SER A 113 16.63 12.34 -15.53
CA SER A 113 17.79 12.00 -16.36
C SER A 113 18.01 10.49 -16.49
N LEU A 114 17.80 9.71 -15.43
CA LEU A 114 17.90 8.24 -15.50
C LEU A 114 16.85 7.66 -16.47
N LEU A 115 15.60 8.12 -16.38
CA LEU A 115 14.52 7.68 -17.28
C LEU A 115 14.79 8.06 -18.72
N VAL A 116 15.29 9.27 -18.97
CA VAL A 116 15.72 9.67 -20.32
C VAL A 116 16.84 8.75 -20.83
N GLY A 117 17.81 8.41 -19.97
CA GLY A 117 18.87 7.46 -20.29
C GLY A 117 18.34 6.06 -20.63
N GLU A 118 17.37 5.56 -19.87
CA GLU A 118 16.73 4.25 -20.09
C GLU A 118 15.93 4.21 -21.41
N ILE A 119 15.19 5.29 -21.70
CA ILE A 119 14.47 5.43 -22.98
C ILE A 119 15.47 5.51 -24.14
N VAL A 120 16.59 6.21 -23.98
CA VAL A 120 17.66 6.25 -24.98
C VAL A 120 18.22 4.85 -25.22
N THR A 121 18.50 4.07 -24.17
CA THR A 121 19.00 2.69 -24.32
C THR A 121 17.97 1.79 -25.01
N HIS A 122 16.69 1.87 -24.63
CA HIS A 122 15.65 1.06 -25.25
C HIS A 122 15.41 1.40 -26.72
N VAL A 123 15.43 2.69 -27.08
CA VAL A 123 15.30 3.10 -28.49
C VAL A 123 16.53 2.67 -29.29
N HIS A 124 17.72 2.70 -28.70
CA HIS A 124 18.95 2.22 -29.35
C HIS A 124 18.95 0.70 -29.54
N GLU A 125 18.42 -0.07 -28.58
CA GLU A 125 18.23 -1.52 -28.71
C GLU A 125 17.20 -1.87 -29.80
N ALA A 126 16.09 -1.12 -29.87
CA ALA A 126 15.04 -1.33 -30.85
C ALA A 126 15.48 -0.92 -32.28
N ARG A 127 16.31 0.14 -32.40
CA ARG A 127 16.84 0.66 -33.66
C ARG A 127 18.31 1.06 -33.51
N PRO A 128 19.24 0.10 -33.66
CA PRO A 128 20.67 0.37 -33.53
C PRO A 128 21.14 1.42 -34.55
N ASP A 129 22.01 2.33 -34.09
CA ASP A 129 22.74 3.35 -34.87
C ASP A 129 21.92 4.31 -35.75
N THR A 130 20.60 4.35 -35.62
CA THR A 130 19.75 5.20 -36.49
C THR A 130 19.59 6.63 -35.95
N TYR A 131 19.66 6.81 -34.63
CA TYR A 131 19.45 8.09 -33.96
C TYR A 131 20.50 8.33 -32.88
N THR A 132 20.89 9.59 -32.72
CA THR A 132 21.77 10.02 -31.63
C THR A 132 21.01 10.13 -30.31
N SER A 133 21.66 9.87 -29.17
CA SER A 133 21.07 10.05 -27.83
C SER A 133 20.49 11.45 -27.62
N VAL A 134 21.14 12.46 -28.22
CA VAL A 134 20.71 13.87 -28.20
C VAL A 134 19.39 14.06 -28.95
N GLU A 135 19.25 13.48 -30.16
CA GLU A 135 18.00 13.54 -30.93
C GLU A 135 16.85 12.90 -30.16
N ILE A 136 17.07 11.73 -29.58
CA ILE A 136 16.05 11.02 -28.79
C ILE A 136 15.61 11.86 -27.60
N ALA A 137 16.56 12.39 -26.81
CA ALA A 137 16.27 13.18 -25.62
C ALA A 137 15.53 14.50 -25.92
N LYS A 138 15.92 15.20 -26.99
CA LYS A 138 15.24 16.44 -27.45
C LYS A 138 13.82 16.17 -27.92
N THR A 139 13.63 15.13 -28.73
CA THR A 139 12.30 14.76 -29.25
C THR A 139 11.37 14.27 -28.14
N LEU A 140 11.90 13.47 -27.21
CA LEU A 140 11.16 13.04 -26.02
C LEU A 140 10.72 14.22 -25.15
N SER A 141 11.63 15.16 -24.89
CA SER A 141 11.33 16.38 -24.12
C SER A 141 10.25 17.23 -24.80
N PHE A 142 10.36 17.43 -26.11
CA PHE A 142 9.39 18.23 -26.85
C PHE A 142 8.00 17.57 -26.86
N MET A 143 7.94 16.25 -27.09
CA MET A 143 6.69 15.49 -27.12
C MET A 143 5.99 15.48 -25.74
N THR A 144 6.73 15.14 -24.68
CA THR A 144 6.20 15.18 -23.30
C THR A 144 5.83 16.62 -22.90
N GLY A 145 6.62 17.61 -23.32
CA GLY A 145 6.35 19.03 -23.11
C GLY A 145 5.05 19.51 -23.74
N ILE A 146 4.74 19.12 -24.99
CA ILE A 146 3.46 19.47 -25.63
C ILE A 146 2.29 18.87 -24.86
N ILE A 147 2.40 17.60 -24.46
CA ILE A 147 1.33 16.93 -23.71
C ILE A 147 1.10 17.65 -22.37
N LEU A 148 2.16 17.96 -21.61
CA LEU A 148 2.08 18.72 -20.36
C LEU A 148 1.49 20.12 -20.59
N PHE A 149 1.97 20.83 -21.61
CA PHE A 149 1.48 22.16 -21.95
C PHE A 149 -0.01 22.13 -22.29
N ALA A 150 -0.47 21.14 -23.06
CA ALA A 150 -1.88 20.94 -23.38
C ALA A 150 -2.72 20.61 -22.14
N LEU A 151 -2.24 19.71 -21.26
CA LEU A 151 -2.93 19.39 -19.99
C LEU A 151 -3.09 20.62 -19.09
N GLY A 152 -2.05 21.45 -19.01
CA GLY A 152 -2.08 22.72 -18.28
C GLY A 152 -3.03 23.74 -18.89
N LEU A 153 -3.00 23.90 -20.21
CA LEU A 153 -3.89 24.80 -20.97
C LEU A 153 -5.36 24.36 -20.88
N LEU A 154 -5.64 23.07 -20.86
CA LEU A 154 -6.99 22.54 -20.65
C LEU A 154 -7.43 22.58 -19.18
N ARG A 155 -6.57 23.08 -18.28
CA ARG A 155 -6.78 23.11 -16.81
C ARG A 155 -7.14 21.75 -16.22
N LEU A 156 -6.57 20.68 -16.75
CA LEU A 156 -6.80 19.31 -16.30
C LEU A 156 -6.01 18.95 -15.02
N GLY A 157 -5.56 19.93 -14.24
CA GLY A 157 -4.82 19.72 -13.00
C GLY A 157 -5.62 18.99 -11.91
N TRP A 158 -6.96 18.96 -12.01
CA TRP A 158 -7.81 18.15 -11.13
C TRP A 158 -7.45 16.66 -11.19
N LEU A 159 -6.99 16.15 -12.34
CA LEU A 159 -6.52 14.75 -12.49
C LEU A 159 -5.34 14.46 -11.54
N VAL A 160 -4.52 15.46 -11.27
CA VAL A 160 -3.36 15.32 -10.38
C VAL A 160 -3.72 15.61 -8.92
N GLU A 161 -4.87 16.24 -8.67
CA GLU A 161 -5.43 16.35 -7.31
C GLU A 161 -5.92 15.01 -6.76
N VAL A 162 -6.16 14.03 -7.64
CA VAL A 162 -6.50 12.66 -7.25
C VAL A 162 -5.35 11.97 -6.49
N ILE A 163 -4.10 12.44 -6.63
CA ILE A 163 -2.95 11.85 -5.94
C ILE A 163 -2.94 12.28 -4.46
N PRO A 164 -3.12 11.35 -3.51
CA PRO A 164 -3.21 11.72 -2.10
C PRO A 164 -1.87 12.22 -1.54
N TYR A 165 -1.94 13.02 -0.47
CA TYR A 165 -0.75 13.59 0.15
C TYR A 165 0.20 12.54 0.77
N ILE A 166 -0.31 11.39 1.19
CA ILE A 166 0.50 10.36 1.87
C ILE A 166 1.51 9.69 0.92
N PRO A 167 1.12 9.17 -0.26
CA PRO A 167 2.06 8.75 -1.30
C PRO A 167 3.11 9.81 -1.62
N VAL A 168 2.70 11.08 -1.75
CA VAL A 168 3.62 12.20 -1.98
C VAL A 168 4.63 12.32 -0.84
N SER A 169 4.18 12.32 0.43
CA SER A 169 5.07 12.40 1.59
C SER A 169 6.02 11.20 1.70
N ALA A 170 5.60 10.00 1.29
CA ALA A 170 6.42 8.80 1.26
C ALA A 170 7.50 8.90 0.19
N PHE A 171 7.10 9.29 -1.02
CA PHE A 171 7.98 9.53 -2.16
C PHE A 171 9.07 10.55 -1.84
N ILE A 172 8.72 11.68 -1.20
CA ILE A 172 9.70 12.71 -0.81
C ILE A 172 10.73 12.16 0.18
N THR A 173 10.27 11.37 1.16
CA THR A 173 11.14 10.78 2.18
C THR A 173 12.07 9.74 1.56
N ALA A 174 11.53 8.88 0.70
CA ALA A 174 12.29 7.91 -0.06
C ALA A 174 13.34 8.57 -0.96
N ALA A 175 12.92 9.51 -1.82
CA ALA A 175 13.83 10.24 -2.72
C ALA A 175 14.95 10.93 -1.93
N SER A 176 14.64 11.46 -0.75
CA SER A 176 15.64 12.07 0.14
C SER A 176 16.69 11.06 0.61
N ILE A 177 16.26 9.87 1.05
CA ILE A 177 17.16 8.78 1.46
C ILE A 177 18.03 8.31 0.29
N ILE A 178 17.43 8.14 -0.89
CA ILE A 178 18.13 7.70 -2.10
C ILE A 178 19.20 8.70 -2.53
N ILE A 179 18.87 9.99 -2.55
CA ILE A 179 19.84 11.05 -2.86
C ILE A 179 20.98 11.02 -1.83
N MET A 180 20.69 10.86 -0.54
CA MET A 180 21.74 10.74 0.47
C MET A 180 22.65 9.52 0.24
N CYS A 181 22.09 8.35 -0.06
CA CYS A 181 22.86 7.14 -0.36
C CYS A 181 23.75 7.31 -1.61
N THR A 182 23.24 7.95 -2.67
CA THR A 182 24.00 8.16 -3.92
C THR A 182 25.06 9.25 -3.82
N GLN A 183 24.88 10.24 -2.92
CA GLN A 183 25.88 11.28 -2.66
C GLN A 183 26.95 10.85 -1.64
N LEU A 184 26.69 9.86 -0.79
CA LEU A 184 27.63 9.37 0.21
C LEU A 184 29.00 8.91 -0.35
N PRO A 185 29.09 8.10 -1.43
CA PRO A 185 30.40 7.73 -1.98
C PRO A 185 31.16 8.93 -2.55
N VAL A 186 30.46 9.93 -3.12
CA VAL A 186 31.05 11.17 -3.64
C VAL A 186 31.55 12.06 -2.50
N LEU A 187 30.82 12.12 -1.39
CA LEU A 187 31.23 12.84 -0.18
C LEU A 187 32.54 12.29 0.39
N LEU A 188 32.71 10.96 0.39
CA LEU A 188 33.88 10.26 0.92
C LEU A 188 35.01 10.11 -0.12
N GLY A 189 34.80 10.51 -1.37
CA GLY A 189 35.78 10.34 -2.44
C GLY A 189 36.11 8.89 -2.79
N ILE A 190 35.15 7.96 -2.63
CA ILE A 190 35.39 6.52 -2.89
C ILE A 190 35.23 6.22 -4.39
N PRO A 191 36.27 5.74 -5.08
CA PRO A 191 36.19 5.45 -6.51
C PRO A 191 35.48 4.12 -6.82
N GLY A 192 34.82 4.06 -7.98
CA GLY A 192 34.28 2.82 -8.54
C GLY A 192 33.01 2.28 -7.86
N VAL A 193 32.22 3.14 -7.20
CA VAL A 193 30.86 2.81 -6.77
C VAL A 193 29.89 3.20 -7.88
N ASN A 194 29.08 2.26 -8.35
CA ASN A 194 28.06 2.54 -9.35
C ASN A 194 26.86 3.22 -8.68
N THR A 195 26.68 4.51 -8.91
CA THR A 195 25.56 5.28 -8.35
C THR A 195 24.24 5.09 -9.10
N ARG A 196 24.23 4.27 -10.15
CA ARG A 196 23.01 3.86 -10.88
C ARG A 196 22.32 2.63 -10.28
N ASP A 197 23.01 1.88 -9.41
CA ASP A 197 22.44 0.70 -8.77
C ASP A 197 21.36 1.10 -7.74
N ASP A 198 20.56 0.11 -7.31
CA ASP A 198 19.55 0.30 -6.29
C ASP A 198 20.15 0.92 -5.01
N PRO A 199 19.41 1.79 -4.29
CA PRO A 199 19.93 2.59 -3.18
C PRO A 199 20.62 1.75 -2.09
N TYR A 200 20.07 0.58 -1.77
CA TYR A 200 20.63 -0.32 -0.77
C TYR A 200 21.95 -0.97 -1.25
N LYS A 201 22.09 -1.27 -2.55
CA LYS A 201 23.35 -1.78 -3.14
C LYS A 201 24.43 -0.71 -3.13
N VAL A 202 24.06 0.55 -3.41
CA VAL A 202 24.97 1.70 -3.31
C VAL A 202 25.46 1.86 -1.87
N LEU A 203 24.57 1.75 -0.89
CA LEU A 203 24.96 1.83 0.52
C LEU A 203 25.90 0.67 0.93
N ILE A 204 25.56 -0.57 0.58
CA ILE A 204 26.38 -1.75 0.90
C ILE A 204 27.77 -1.65 0.24
N SER A 205 27.83 -1.26 -1.03
CA SER A 205 29.10 -1.10 -1.75
C SER A 205 29.95 0.04 -1.20
N THR A 206 29.32 1.15 -0.80
CA THR A 206 30.00 2.26 -0.12
C THR A 206 30.59 1.81 1.23
N MET A 207 29.83 1.06 2.03
CA MET A 207 30.32 0.52 3.31
C MET A 207 31.43 -0.52 3.12
N ARG A 208 31.39 -1.31 2.05
CA ARG A 208 32.43 -2.31 1.74
C ARG A 208 33.74 -1.66 1.28
N LYS A 209 33.67 -0.55 0.54
CA LYS A 209 34.83 0.21 0.03
C LYS A 209 35.23 1.39 0.92
N LEU A 210 34.73 1.42 2.16
CA LEU A 210 35.05 2.48 3.11
C LEU A 210 36.56 2.65 3.38
N PRO A 211 37.39 1.57 3.39
CA PRO A 211 38.85 1.71 3.51
C PRO A 211 39.50 2.45 2.34
N ASP A 212 38.85 2.54 1.18
CA ASP A 212 39.37 3.19 -0.03
C ASP A 212 39.05 4.70 -0.08
N ALA A 213 38.60 5.30 1.04
CA ALA A 213 38.24 6.71 1.11
C ALA A 213 39.46 7.63 0.86
N GLN A 214 39.28 8.61 -0.02
CA GLN A 214 40.34 9.55 -0.42
C GLN A 214 40.34 10.81 0.46
N LEU A 215 41.38 11.65 0.30
CA LEU A 215 41.49 12.96 0.98
C LEU A 215 40.29 13.89 0.69
N ASP A 216 39.58 13.66 -0.41
CA ASP A 216 38.31 14.32 -0.74
C ASP A 216 37.26 14.19 0.38
N ALA A 217 37.30 13.11 1.17
CA ALA A 217 36.47 12.94 2.36
C ALA A 217 36.64 14.08 3.37
N ALA A 218 37.86 14.60 3.53
CA ALA A 218 38.13 15.71 4.44
C ALA A 218 37.40 16.97 3.97
N ILE A 219 37.37 17.23 2.66
CA ILE A 219 36.64 18.37 2.07
C ILE A 219 35.14 18.20 2.25
N GLY A 220 34.59 17.03 1.92
CA GLY A 220 33.16 16.74 2.02
C GLY A 220 32.63 16.79 3.44
N ILE A 221 33.29 16.09 4.38
CA ILE A 221 32.87 16.02 5.78
C ILE A 221 33.01 17.38 6.46
N THR A 222 34.14 18.10 6.25
CA THR A 222 34.29 19.44 6.83
C THR A 222 33.26 20.42 6.28
N CYS A 223 32.89 20.32 5.00
CA CYS A 223 31.84 21.14 4.41
C CYS A 223 30.48 20.88 5.08
N LEU A 224 30.13 19.60 5.26
CA LEU A 224 28.89 19.21 5.93
C LEU A 224 28.85 19.68 7.39
N VAL A 225 29.96 19.52 8.13
CA VAL A 225 30.10 20.00 9.51
C VAL A 225 29.99 21.52 9.58
N LEU A 226 30.66 22.25 8.68
CA LEU A 226 30.59 23.72 8.59
C LEU A 226 29.14 24.19 8.38
N LEU A 227 28.41 23.53 7.47
CA LEU A 227 27.03 23.87 7.16
C LEU A 227 26.07 23.63 8.33
N GLU A 228 26.21 22.52 9.06
CA GLU A 228 25.37 22.22 10.23
C GLU A 228 25.77 23.07 11.45
N LEU A 229 27.07 23.33 11.65
CA LEU A 229 27.55 24.23 12.70
C LEU A 229 27.05 25.67 12.45
N ALA A 230 27.19 26.18 11.22
CA ALA A 230 26.70 27.51 10.85
C ALA A 230 25.18 27.62 11.09
N LYS A 231 24.41 26.59 10.71
CA LYS A 231 22.97 26.50 11.02
C LYS A 231 22.70 26.58 12.52
N TYR A 232 23.37 25.74 13.30
CA TYR A 232 23.17 25.68 14.74
C TYR A 232 23.50 27.02 15.42
N VAL A 233 24.64 27.61 15.07
CA VAL A 233 25.10 28.90 15.62
C VAL A 233 24.13 30.02 15.25
N PHE A 234 23.76 30.18 13.98
CA PHE A 234 22.86 31.26 13.57
C PHE A 234 21.45 31.11 14.15
N THR A 235 20.92 29.88 14.26
CA THR A 235 19.61 29.64 14.88
C THR A 235 19.63 29.96 16.38
N LYS A 236 20.72 29.62 17.08
CA LYS A 236 20.90 29.93 18.50
C LYS A 236 21.09 31.43 18.74
N LEU A 237 21.81 32.12 17.86
CA LEU A 237 21.98 33.58 17.89
C LEU A 237 20.67 34.32 17.58
N GLU A 238 19.88 33.79 16.65
CA GLU A 238 18.54 34.30 16.35
C GLU A 238 17.62 34.24 17.58
N ALA A 239 17.65 33.13 18.32
CA ALA A 239 16.89 32.97 19.56
C ALA A 239 17.41 33.86 20.71
N ARG A 240 18.74 34.07 20.80
CA ARG A 240 19.35 34.91 21.85
C ARG A 240 19.22 36.41 21.61
N GLN A 241 19.19 36.86 20.36
CA GLN A 241 19.16 38.28 20.00
C GLN A 241 17.96 38.62 19.10
N PRO A 242 16.73 38.71 19.65
CA PRO A 242 15.53 39.00 18.88
C PRO A 242 15.60 40.37 18.17
N ALA A 243 16.32 41.35 18.74
CA ALA A 243 16.53 42.66 18.12
C ALA A 243 17.29 42.62 16.78
N ARG A 244 18.15 41.61 16.57
CA ARG A 244 18.93 41.40 15.34
C ARG A 244 18.47 40.19 14.55
N LYS A 245 17.27 39.65 14.82
CA LYS A 245 16.69 38.47 14.18
C LYS A 245 16.83 38.48 12.65
N LYS A 246 16.53 39.64 12.03
CA LYS A 246 16.62 39.81 10.57
C LYS A 246 18.05 39.64 10.03
N LEU A 247 19.05 40.18 10.72
CA LEU A 247 20.45 40.06 10.32
C LEU A 247 20.93 38.61 10.42
N TRP A 248 20.63 37.93 11.53
CA TRP A 248 21.01 36.53 11.72
C TRP A 248 20.29 35.59 10.73
N SER A 249 19.05 35.89 10.39
CA SER A 249 18.30 35.18 9.34
C SER A 249 18.95 35.33 7.96
N ILE A 250 19.40 36.53 7.59
CA ILE A 250 20.14 36.79 6.34
C ILE A 250 21.52 36.10 6.35
N MET A 251 22.24 36.13 7.48
CA MET A 251 23.52 35.40 7.59
C MET A 251 23.32 33.88 7.50
N SER A 252 22.22 33.36 8.06
CA SER A 252 21.88 31.94 7.95
C SER A 252 21.54 31.52 6.52
N SER A 253 20.96 32.40 5.69
CA SER A 253 20.67 32.06 4.29
C SER A 253 21.92 32.06 3.41
N LEU A 254 22.90 32.91 3.70
CA LEU A 254 24.18 33.01 2.98
C LEU A 254 25.14 31.83 3.22
N ARG A 255 24.87 30.97 4.22
CA ARG A 255 25.79 29.88 4.60
C ARG A 255 26.10 28.91 3.44
N LEU A 256 25.13 28.64 2.58
CA LEU A 256 25.27 27.68 1.46
C LEU A 256 26.20 28.26 0.39
N THR A 257 25.98 29.52 0.03
CA THR A 257 26.82 30.29 -0.90
C THR A 257 28.24 30.44 -0.36
N PHE A 258 28.35 30.81 0.92
CA PHE A 258 29.64 30.99 1.58
C PHE A 258 30.44 29.69 1.62
N ALA A 259 29.82 28.57 2.02
CA ALA A 259 30.49 27.27 2.02
C ALA A 259 31.00 26.90 0.62
N MET A 260 30.15 27.03 -0.41
CA MET A 260 30.57 26.72 -1.77
C MET A 260 31.73 27.61 -2.23
N LEU A 261 31.64 28.93 -2.06
CA LEU A 261 32.71 29.86 -2.44
C LEU A 261 34.01 29.58 -1.67
N LEU A 262 33.91 29.30 -0.37
CA LEU A 262 35.05 28.97 0.47
C LEU A 262 35.76 27.71 -0.02
N TYR A 263 35.03 26.62 -0.25
CA TYR A 263 35.64 25.36 -0.70
C TYR A 263 36.13 25.42 -2.14
N THR A 264 35.50 26.22 -3.02
CA THR A 264 36.08 26.52 -4.34
C THR A 264 37.38 27.29 -4.24
N LEU A 265 37.46 28.27 -3.33
CA LEU A 265 38.68 29.06 -3.11
C LEU A 265 39.79 28.19 -2.52
N VAL A 266 39.47 27.34 -1.54
CA VAL A 266 40.41 26.37 -0.96
C VAL A 266 40.93 25.42 -2.04
N SER A 267 40.04 24.85 -2.86
CA SER A 267 40.42 23.99 -3.98
C SER A 267 41.32 24.71 -5.00
N TYR A 268 40.99 25.96 -5.35
CA TYR A 268 41.82 26.79 -6.22
C TYR A 268 43.20 27.07 -5.61
N LEU A 269 43.27 27.46 -4.33
CA LEU A 269 44.53 27.77 -3.64
C LEU A 269 45.44 26.55 -3.50
N VAL A 270 44.87 25.35 -3.33
CA VAL A 270 45.63 24.08 -3.28
C VAL A 270 46.14 23.72 -4.67
N ASN A 271 45.32 23.88 -5.71
CA ASN A 271 45.64 23.46 -7.07
C ASN A 271 46.39 24.51 -7.92
N ARG A 272 46.57 25.75 -7.43
CA ARG A 272 47.19 26.86 -8.19
C ARG A 272 48.64 26.61 -8.66
N ASN A 273 49.36 25.72 -7.98
CA ASN A 273 50.78 25.43 -8.26
C ASN A 273 50.99 24.11 -9.02
N LEU A 274 49.92 23.34 -9.25
CA LEU A 274 49.98 22.07 -9.97
C LEU A 274 49.96 22.36 -11.48
N HIS A 275 51.14 22.31 -12.11
CA HIS A 275 51.28 22.21 -13.57
C HIS A 275 50.98 20.75 -13.95
N VAL A 276 49.71 20.44 -14.26
CA VAL A 276 49.31 19.08 -14.67
C VAL A 276 49.31 18.98 -16.19
N ASP A 277 50.48 18.65 -16.75
CA ASP A 277 50.63 18.03 -18.07
C ASP A 277 50.85 16.51 -17.84
N PRO A 278 50.06 15.54 -18.37
CA PRO A 278 48.74 15.57 -19.01
C PRO A 278 47.60 15.31 -17.99
N PRO A 279 46.32 15.56 -18.32
CA PRO A 279 45.23 15.39 -17.36
C PRO A 279 45.04 13.91 -17.03
N SER A 280 45.30 13.54 -15.78
CA SER A 280 44.91 12.25 -15.23
C SER A 280 43.45 11.94 -15.58
N HIS A 281 43.22 10.78 -16.17
CA HIS A 281 42.00 10.24 -16.80
C HIS A 281 40.69 10.22 -15.95
N HIS A 282 40.57 10.99 -14.89
CA HIS A 282 39.37 11.06 -14.03
C HIS A 282 38.57 12.37 -14.13
N PHE A 283 39.06 13.38 -14.85
CA PHE A 283 38.39 14.67 -15.04
C PHE A 283 38.05 14.92 -16.53
N HIS A 284 37.16 14.09 -17.10
CA HIS A 284 36.75 14.24 -18.50
C HIS A 284 35.56 15.22 -18.67
N HIS A 285 35.65 15.95 -19.80
CA HIS A 285 34.80 17.00 -20.37
C HIS A 285 34.93 18.41 -19.74
N PRO A 286 36.00 19.15 -20.07
CA PRO A 286 35.90 20.60 -20.06
C PRO A 286 34.72 20.99 -20.96
N LEU A 287 33.94 21.99 -20.55
CA LEU A 287 33.04 22.73 -21.42
C LEU A 287 33.91 23.42 -22.50
N THR A 288 34.42 22.67 -23.48
CA THR A 288 35.39 23.14 -24.48
C THR A 288 34.78 24.12 -25.47
N LYS A 289 33.46 24.27 -25.46
CA LYS A 289 32.75 25.24 -26.29
C LYS A 289 31.83 26.06 -25.40
N THR A 290 32.05 27.37 -25.37
CA THR A 290 31.26 28.35 -24.60
C THR A 290 30.00 28.76 -25.35
N GLY A 291 28.89 28.93 -24.63
CA GLY A 291 27.61 29.41 -25.19
C GLY A 291 26.65 28.29 -25.64
N PHE A 292 25.60 28.66 -26.38
CA PHE A 292 24.56 27.75 -26.85
C PHE A 292 24.91 27.11 -28.21
N ILE A 293 25.79 26.09 -28.22
CA ILE A 293 26.21 25.43 -29.48
C ILE A 293 25.16 24.47 -30.01
N HIS A 294 24.41 23.83 -29.11
CA HIS A 294 23.41 22.81 -29.46
C HIS A 294 21.99 23.37 -29.59
N ALA A 295 21.85 24.69 -29.72
CA ALA A 295 20.57 25.31 -30.03
C ALA A 295 20.12 24.92 -31.44
N GLY A 296 18.87 24.49 -31.56
CA GLY A 296 18.30 24.01 -32.81
C GLY A 296 16.99 23.25 -32.57
N PRO A 297 16.09 23.22 -33.56
CA PRO A 297 14.81 22.55 -33.43
C PRO A 297 15.00 21.03 -33.17
N PRO A 298 14.10 20.39 -32.39
CA PRO A 298 14.12 18.94 -32.22
C PRO A 298 13.85 18.23 -33.55
N ALA A 299 14.52 17.10 -33.79
CA ALA A 299 14.34 16.30 -35.01
C ALA A 299 13.05 15.46 -34.92
N LEU A 300 11.93 16.04 -35.36
CA LEU A 300 10.60 15.40 -35.35
C LEU A 300 10.42 14.42 -36.51
N LYS A 301 11.14 13.30 -36.47
CA LYS A 301 10.96 12.18 -37.42
C LYS A 301 9.79 11.32 -36.95
N THR A 302 8.84 11.03 -37.82
CA THR A 302 7.63 10.21 -37.52
C THR A 302 8.01 8.84 -36.94
N ASP A 303 9.06 8.24 -37.50
CA ASP A 303 9.55 6.93 -37.06
C ASP A 303 10.11 6.98 -35.63
N LEU A 304 10.80 8.07 -35.27
CA LEU A 304 11.34 8.29 -33.93
C LEU A 304 10.23 8.53 -32.92
N ILE A 305 9.22 9.32 -33.30
CA ILE A 305 8.02 9.54 -32.46
C ILE A 305 7.33 8.20 -32.19
N GLY A 306 7.15 7.35 -33.21
CA GLY A 306 6.56 6.01 -33.05
C GLY A 306 7.35 5.08 -32.12
N ALA A 307 8.68 5.24 -32.03
CA ALA A 307 9.52 4.46 -31.12
C ALA A 307 9.48 4.97 -29.67
N ILE A 308 9.34 6.28 -29.47
CA ILE A 308 9.32 6.91 -28.13
C ILE A 308 7.92 6.84 -27.51
N LEU A 309 6.86 6.91 -28.34
CA LEU A 309 5.47 7.02 -27.88
C LEU A 309 5.06 5.95 -26.85
N PRO A 310 5.42 4.65 -26.99
CA PRO A 310 5.05 3.63 -26.01
C PRO A 310 5.65 3.84 -24.61
N GLN A 311 6.82 4.47 -24.51
CA GLN A 311 7.51 4.73 -23.24
C GLN A 311 7.18 6.11 -22.64
N SER A 312 6.58 6.99 -23.44
CA SER A 312 6.23 8.36 -23.03
C SER A 312 5.24 8.47 -21.85
N PRO A 313 4.26 7.57 -21.64
CA PRO A 313 3.35 7.70 -20.51
C PRO A 313 4.03 7.59 -19.15
N ILE A 314 5.07 6.75 -19.05
CA ILE A 314 5.80 6.49 -17.80
C ILE A 314 6.52 7.77 -17.36
N ILE A 315 7.35 8.33 -18.26
CA ILE A 315 8.06 9.58 -17.99
C ILE A 315 7.08 10.75 -17.80
N LEU A 316 5.95 10.81 -18.53
CA LEU A 316 4.93 11.85 -18.35
C LEU A 316 4.34 11.84 -16.93
N VAL A 317 3.94 10.66 -16.44
CA VAL A 317 3.39 10.52 -15.08
C VAL A 317 4.44 10.94 -14.06
N ILE A 318 5.69 10.49 -14.19
CA ILE A 318 6.75 10.82 -13.24
C ILE A 318 7.06 12.33 -13.25
N LEU A 319 7.15 12.95 -14.43
CA LEU A 319 7.35 14.39 -14.57
C LEU A 319 6.26 15.19 -13.83
N ILE A 320 4.99 14.79 -13.98
CA ILE A 320 3.84 15.44 -13.32
C ILE A 320 3.89 15.22 -11.81
N VAL A 321 4.02 13.97 -11.37
CA VAL A 321 3.97 13.60 -9.95
C VAL A 321 5.13 14.23 -9.19
N GLU A 322 6.35 14.15 -9.72
CA GLU A 322 7.54 14.72 -9.08
C GLU A 322 7.38 16.23 -8.90
N HIS A 323 6.98 16.94 -9.95
CA HIS A 323 6.83 18.39 -9.91
C HIS A 323 5.74 18.84 -8.93
N ILE A 324 4.54 18.24 -9.00
CA ILE A 324 3.41 18.60 -8.13
C ILE A 324 3.66 18.17 -6.68
N ALA A 325 4.32 17.03 -6.46
CA ALA A 325 4.73 16.58 -5.13
C ALA A 325 5.62 17.64 -4.44
N ILE A 326 6.61 18.18 -5.16
CA ILE A 326 7.48 19.25 -4.67
C ILE A 326 6.65 20.49 -4.38
N ALA A 327 5.84 20.92 -5.36
CA ALA A 327 5.06 22.15 -5.27
C ALA A 327 4.14 22.14 -4.05
N LYS A 328 3.30 21.10 -3.91
CA LYS A 328 2.36 20.94 -2.79
C LYS A 328 3.09 20.77 -1.45
N SER A 329 4.23 20.09 -1.43
CA SER A 329 5.01 19.92 -0.19
C SER A 329 5.54 21.24 0.35
N PHE A 330 6.11 22.10 -0.52
CA PHE A 330 6.57 23.42 -0.12
C PHE A 330 5.42 24.37 0.18
N GLY A 331 4.36 24.37 -0.62
CA GLY A 331 3.13 25.15 -0.37
C GLY A 331 2.54 24.85 1.01
N LYS A 332 2.40 23.57 1.37
CA LYS A 332 1.91 23.14 2.68
C LYS A 332 2.86 23.49 3.83
N LYS A 333 4.18 23.36 3.64
CA LYS A 333 5.18 23.70 4.67
C LYS A 333 5.25 25.20 4.96
N LEU A 334 4.97 26.03 3.95
CA LEU A 334 5.16 27.48 4.01
C LEU A 334 3.86 28.28 4.03
N GLY A 335 2.70 27.62 3.89
CA GLY A 335 1.38 28.22 4.01
C GLY A 335 0.95 29.05 2.79
N TYR A 336 1.24 28.56 1.57
CA TYR A 336 0.72 29.16 0.33
C TYR A 336 0.10 28.09 -0.58
N ASP A 337 -0.87 28.52 -1.38
CA ASP A 337 -1.58 27.64 -2.30
C ASP A 337 -0.84 27.53 -3.63
N VAL A 338 -0.82 26.31 -4.15
CA VAL A 338 -0.22 25.97 -5.44
C VAL A 338 -1.32 25.54 -6.36
N VAL A 339 -1.35 26.09 -7.58
CA VAL A 339 -2.35 25.73 -8.59
C VAL A 339 -1.77 24.65 -9.52
N PRO A 340 -2.24 23.38 -9.45
CA PRO A 340 -1.62 22.27 -10.17
C PRO A 340 -1.62 22.44 -11.69
N SER A 341 -2.73 22.88 -12.29
CA SER A 341 -2.83 23.13 -13.73
C SER A 341 -1.77 24.11 -14.24
N GLN A 342 -1.49 25.12 -13.42
CA GLN A 342 -0.57 26.20 -13.74
C GLN A 342 0.89 25.75 -13.61
N GLU A 343 1.20 24.93 -12.59
CA GLU A 343 2.52 24.27 -12.46
C GLU A 343 2.80 23.30 -13.63
N ILE A 344 1.82 22.48 -14.02
CA ILE A 344 1.94 21.57 -15.18
C ILE A 344 2.20 22.36 -16.46
N MET A 345 1.48 23.48 -16.66
CA MET A 345 1.71 24.35 -17.79
C MET A 345 3.14 24.94 -17.76
N ALA A 346 3.60 25.44 -16.61
CA ALA A 346 4.94 26.01 -16.46
C ALA A 346 6.04 24.98 -16.81
N GLN A 347 5.89 23.75 -16.33
CA GLN A 347 6.76 22.63 -16.66
C GLN A 347 6.68 22.25 -18.15
N GLY A 348 5.46 22.21 -18.71
CA GLY A 348 5.23 21.94 -20.13
C GLY A 348 5.92 22.97 -21.02
N THR A 349 5.77 24.26 -20.72
CA THR A 349 6.44 25.35 -21.45
C THR A 349 7.96 25.22 -21.38
N ALA A 350 8.52 24.88 -20.22
CA ALA A 350 9.96 24.64 -20.08
C ALA A 350 10.43 23.46 -20.96
N ASN A 351 9.65 22.37 -21.02
CA ASN A 351 9.94 21.18 -21.83
C ASN A 351 9.70 21.36 -23.34
N VAL A 352 8.82 22.29 -23.73
CA VAL A 352 8.62 22.68 -25.13
C VAL A 352 9.75 23.59 -25.61
N LEU A 353 10.13 24.59 -24.81
CA LEU A 353 11.15 25.58 -25.20
C LEU A 353 12.58 25.08 -24.99
N GLY A 354 12.82 24.23 -23.99
CA GLY A 354 14.14 23.69 -23.65
C GLY A 354 14.88 23.04 -24.82
N PRO A 355 14.25 22.12 -25.58
CA PRO A 355 14.87 21.46 -26.73
C PRO A 355 15.42 22.41 -27.80
N PHE A 356 14.77 23.56 -28.03
CA PHE A 356 15.26 24.58 -28.97
C PHE A 356 16.57 25.22 -28.51
N LEU A 357 16.79 25.30 -27.20
CA LEU A 357 18.02 25.82 -26.59
C LEU A 357 19.10 24.73 -26.42
N GLY A 358 18.80 23.48 -26.81
CA GLY A 358 19.69 22.35 -26.59
C GLY A 358 19.43 21.59 -25.29
N GLY A 359 18.37 21.91 -24.54
CA GLY A 359 17.96 21.17 -23.35
C GLY A 359 17.25 19.85 -23.67
N TYR A 360 17.08 19.03 -22.64
CA TYR A 360 16.23 17.84 -22.63
C TYR A 360 15.16 17.98 -21.54
N SER A 361 14.47 16.87 -21.22
CA SER A 361 13.38 16.88 -20.26
C SER A 361 13.79 17.45 -18.90
N CYS A 362 13.00 18.39 -18.40
CA CYS A 362 13.15 19.09 -17.13
C CYS A 362 11.93 18.90 -16.23
N THR A 363 12.18 18.96 -14.93
CA THR A 363 11.16 18.88 -13.88
C THR A 363 11.61 19.65 -12.64
N GLY A 364 10.76 19.73 -11.63
CA GLY A 364 11.13 20.33 -10.34
C GLY A 364 12.22 19.51 -9.65
N SER A 365 13.29 20.13 -9.19
CA SER A 365 14.37 19.45 -8.47
C SER A 365 14.22 19.58 -6.96
N PHE A 366 14.10 18.46 -6.23
CA PHE A 366 14.02 18.46 -4.76
C PHE A 366 15.20 19.17 -4.09
N GLY A 367 16.43 18.79 -4.48
CA GLY A 367 17.66 19.35 -3.89
C GLY A 367 17.78 20.85 -4.12
N ALA A 368 17.60 21.29 -5.38
CA ALA A 368 17.71 22.70 -5.72
C ALA A 368 16.58 23.54 -5.10
N SER A 369 15.34 23.03 -5.08
CA SER A 369 14.20 23.69 -4.44
C SER A 369 14.37 23.79 -2.91
N ALA A 370 14.95 22.77 -2.28
CA ALA A 370 15.30 22.80 -0.85
C ALA A 370 16.35 23.89 -0.54
N VAL A 371 17.38 24.01 -1.39
CA VAL A 371 18.38 25.09 -1.29
C VAL A 371 17.73 26.45 -1.48
N LEU A 372 16.87 26.61 -2.49
CA LEU A 372 16.15 27.87 -2.77
C LEU A 372 15.30 28.30 -1.58
N SER A 373 14.51 27.37 -1.05
CA SER A 373 13.64 27.61 0.09
C SER A 373 14.44 27.98 1.35
N LYS A 374 15.55 27.27 1.61
CA LYS A 374 16.46 27.57 2.73
C LYS A 374 17.22 28.88 2.56
N ALA A 375 17.46 29.33 1.34
CA ALA A 375 18.02 30.64 1.05
C ALA A 375 17.03 31.79 1.30
N GLY A 376 15.76 31.49 1.60
CA GLY A 376 14.78 32.47 2.06
C GLY A 376 14.04 33.19 0.93
N VAL A 377 13.87 32.53 -0.22
CA VAL A 377 13.16 33.06 -1.40
C VAL A 377 11.78 33.63 -1.07
N LYS A 378 11.44 34.74 -1.73
CA LYS A 378 10.17 35.47 -1.57
C LYS A 378 9.27 35.33 -2.78
N THR A 379 9.82 35.30 -3.99
CA THR A 379 9.03 35.15 -5.22
C THR A 379 9.68 34.23 -6.24
N PRO A 380 8.91 33.72 -7.24
CA PRO A 380 9.46 32.95 -8.36
C PRO A 380 10.53 33.70 -9.18
N LEU A 381 10.65 35.02 -9.04
CA LEU A 381 11.66 35.83 -9.73
C LEU A 381 13.11 35.40 -9.41
N ALA A 382 13.33 34.72 -8.27
CA ALA A 382 14.63 34.12 -7.97
C ALA A 382 15.13 33.16 -9.07
N GLY A 383 14.22 32.51 -9.80
CA GLY A 383 14.55 31.70 -10.98
C GLY A 383 15.27 32.49 -12.07
N LEU A 384 14.90 33.76 -12.29
CA LEU A 384 15.56 34.62 -13.28
C LEU A 384 17.03 34.92 -12.91
N PHE A 385 17.31 35.15 -11.63
CA PHE A 385 18.69 35.33 -11.14
C PHE A 385 19.50 34.03 -11.25
N SER A 386 18.85 32.87 -11.04
CA SER A 386 19.46 31.56 -11.29
C SER A 386 19.75 31.36 -12.78
N ALA A 387 18.84 31.77 -13.67
CA ALA A 387 19.04 31.72 -15.13
C ALA A 387 20.19 32.63 -15.56
N PHE A 388 20.29 33.83 -14.99
CA PHE A 388 21.43 34.72 -15.21
C PHE A 388 22.75 34.08 -14.77
N MET A 389 22.77 33.42 -13.60
CA MET A 389 23.95 32.70 -13.13
C MET A 389 24.33 31.53 -14.06
N LEU A 390 23.35 30.80 -14.58
CA LEU A 390 23.56 29.71 -15.56
C LEU A 390 24.04 30.24 -16.92
N LEU A 391 23.54 31.40 -17.36
CA LEU A 391 24.03 32.06 -18.56
C LEU A 391 25.49 32.51 -18.39
N LEU A 392 25.80 33.13 -17.25
CA LEU A 392 27.18 33.51 -16.90
C LEU A 392 28.09 32.28 -16.79
N ALA A 393 27.55 31.15 -16.31
CA ALA A 393 28.25 29.87 -16.26
C ALA A 393 28.64 29.36 -17.65
N LEU A 394 27.74 29.44 -18.62
CA LEU A 394 27.95 28.99 -20.00
C LEU A 394 28.99 29.83 -20.77
N TYR A 395 29.12 31.13 -20.45
CA TYR A 395 29.98 32.06 -21.18
C TYR A 395 31.28 32.45 -20.46
N ALA A 396 31.27 32.58 -19.13
CA ALA A 396 32.36 33.24 -18.39
C ALA A 396 32.96 32.42 -17.24
N LEU A 397 32.22 31.53 -16.57
CA LEU A 397 32.71 30.81 -15.38
C LEU A 397 33.22 29.38 -15.62
N THR A 398 33.33 28.92 -16.87
CA THR A 398 33.83 27.56 -17.18
C THR A 398 35.18 27.26 -16.53
N GLY A 399 36.09 28.24 -16.44
CA GLY A 399 37.38 28.11 -15.75
C GLY A 399 37.30 28.05 -14.22
N VAL A 400 36.29 28.68 -13.60
CA VAL A 400 36.11 28.64 -12.14
C VAL A 400 35.49 27.31 -11.69
N PHE A 401 34.58 26.75 -12.48
CA PHE A 401 33.94 25.47 -12.15
C PHE A 401 34.88 24.27 -12.19
N TYR A 402 35.99 24.38 -12.94
CA TYR A 402 37.06 23.39 -12.90
C TYR A 402 37.53 23.12 -11.46
N PHE A 403 37.53 24.15 -10.61
CA PHE A 403 37.99 24.03 -9.23
C PHE A 403 36.88 23.66 -8.23
N ILE A 404 35.62 23.45 -8.64
CA ILE A 404 34.57 23.03 -7.69
C ILE A 404 34.85 21.60 -7.18
N PRO A 405 35.10 21.41 -5.87
CA PRO A 405 35.31 20.08 -5.34
C PRO A 405 33.97 19.32 -5.27
N ARG A 406 33.91 18.15 -5.93
CA ARG A 406 32.71 17.30 -5.99
C ARG A 406 32.26 16.84 -4.60
N ALA A 407 33.20 16.60 -3.68
CA ALA A 407 32.90 16.22 -2.30
C ALA A 407 32.17 17.33 -1.52
N ALA A 408 32.53 18.61 -1.72
CA ALA A 408 31.84 19.72 -1.06
C ALA A 408 30.40 19.87 -1.59
N LEU A 409 30.18 19.65 -2.89
CA LEU A 409 28.86 19.64 -3.49
C LEU A 409 27.99 18.51 -2.91
N ALA A 410 28.52 17.30 -2.80
CA ALA A 410 27.83 16.16 -2.17
C ALA A 410 27.42 16.49 -0.73
N GLY A 411 28.31 17.12 0.06
CA GLY A 411 28.01 17.58 1.42
C GLY A 411 26.88 18.60 1.48
N LEU A 412 26.86 19.55 0.55
CA LEU A 412 25.79 20.53 0.43
C LEU A 412 24.44 19.87 0.09
N ILE A 413 24.42 18.94 -0.87
CA ILE A 413 23.20 18.23 -1.28
C ILE A 413 22.66 17.40 -0.10
N ILE A 414 23.52 16.65 0.60
CA ILE A 414 23.12 15.86 1.78
C ILE A 414 22.50 16.77 2.85
N HIS A 415 23.13 17.92 3.15
CA HIS A 415 22.60 18.89 4.11
C HIS A 415 21.23 19.46 3.72
N ALA A 416 21.03 19.78 2.44
CA ALA A 416 19.77 20.32 1.95
C ALA A 416 18.64 19.29 2.06
N VAL A 417 18.91 18.05 1.65
CA VAL A 417 17.92 16.97 1.53
C VAL A 417 17.59 16.32 2.88
N PHE A 418 18.52 16.29 3.84
CA PHE A 418 18.27 15.73 5.18
C PHE A 418 17.05 16.36 5.88
N ASN A 419 16.80 17.66 5.66
CA ASN A 419 15.67 18.37 6.24
C ASN A 419 14.32 18.10 5.53
N LEU A 420 14.30 17.35 4.43
CA LEU A 420 13.08 17.00 3.69
C LEU A 420 12.43 15.71 4.21
N ILE A 421 13.21 14.84 4.85
CA ILE A 421 12.75 13.58 5.47
C ILE A 421 11.63 13.89 6.48
N ALA A 422 10.55 13.10 6.41
CA ALA A 422 9.43 13.26 7.34
C ALA A 422 9.91 13.06 8.79
N SER A 423 9.64 14.03 9.65
CA SER A 423 10.04 13.93 11.06
C SER A 423 9.29 12.78 11.77
N PRO A 424 9.88 12.13 12.78
CA PRO A 424 9.18 11.11 13.57
C PRO A 424 7.86 11.61 14.19
N SER A 425 7.78 12.91 14.50
CA SER A 425 6.55 13.54 14.98
C SER A 425 5.45 13.58 13.92
N THR A 426 5.80 13.75 12.65
CA THR A 426 4.88 13.73 11.52
C THR A 426 4.35 12.32 11.29
N VAL A 427 5.22 11.30 11.32
CA VAL A 427 4.81 9.90 11.20
C VAL A 427 3.87 9.49 12.34
N ARG A 428 4.15 9.94 13.57
CA ARG A 428 3.23 9.74 14.72
C ARG A 428 1.87 10.42 14.50
N LYS A 429 1.82 11.57 13.84
CA LYS A 429 0.55 12.22 13.47
C LYS A 429 -0.21 11.39 12.44
N TYR A 430 0.48 10.83 11.43
CA TYR A 430 -0.15 9.93 10.45
C TYR A 430 -0.78 8.72 11.14
N TRP A 431 -0.08 8.08 12.07
CA TRP A 431 -0.61 6.97 12.87
C TRP A 431 -1.85 7.36 13.67
N ARG A 432 -1.86 8.54 14.30
CA ARG A 432 -3.01 9.04 15.08
C ARG A 432 -4.20 9.46 14.21
N LEU A 433 -3.96 9.85 12.95
CA LEU A 433 -5.00 10.26 11.99
C LEU A 433 -5.63 9.04 11.32
N SER A 434 -4.80 8.18 10.71
CA SER A 434 -5.23 6.97 10.01
C SER A 434 -4.08 5.96 10.00
N PRO A 435 -4.16 4.87 10.78
CA PRO A 435 -3.15 3.81 10.79
C PRO A 435 -2.90 3.19 9.41
N PHE A 436 -3.96 3.03 8.60
CA PHE A 436 -3.86 2.51 7.25
C PHE A 436 -3.04 3.41 6.33
N GLU A 437 -3.22 4.73 6.42
CA GLU A 437 -2.43 5.67 5.62
C GLU A 437 -0.96 5.70 6.11
N CYS A 438 -0.72 5.57 7.42
CA CYS A 438 0.63 5.41 7.95
C CYS A 438 1.31 4.13 7.41
N LEU A 439 0.57 3.02 7.27
CA LEU A 439 1.09 1.78 6.70
C LEU A 439 1.42 1.93 5.21
N ILE A 440 0.53 2.58 4.43
CA ILE A 440 0.80 2.90 3.02
C ILE A 440 2.06 3.75 2.88
N TRP A 441 2.26 4.71 3.78
CA TRP A 441 3.47 5.54 3.82
C TRP A 441 4.74 4.70 4.05
N VAL A 442 4.71 3.79 5.03
CA VAL A 442 5.86 2.90 5.33
C VAL A 442 6.15 1.98 4.15
N VAL A 443 5.13 1.35 3.57
CA VAL A 443 5.27 0.50 2.38
C VAL A 443 5.93 1.28 1.23
N GLY A 444 5.51 2.53 1.02
CA GLY A 444 6.12 3.40 0.01
C GLY A 444 7.60 3.66 0.21
N VAL A 445 8.00 4.01 1.44
CA VAL A 445 9.40 4.28 1.75
C VAL A 445 10.26 3.02 1.62
N VAL A 446 9.76 1.88 2.12
CA VAL A 446 10.46 0.59 2.06
C VAL A 446 10.62 0.15 0.60
N MET A 447 9.52 0.10 -0.17
CA MET A 447 9.56 -0.26 -1.59
C MET A 447 10.56 0.60 -2.36
N ALA A 448 10.56 1.92 -2.15
CA ALA A 448 11.46 2.81 -2.87
C ALA A 448 12.95 2.53 -2.60
N VAL A 449 13.31 2.14 -1.38
CA VAL A 449 14.69 1.82 -1.01
C VAL A 449 15.18 0.51 -1.63
N PHE A 450 14.28 -0.46 -1.82
CA PHE A 450 14.63 -1.80 -2.32
C PHE A 450 14.45 -2.00 -3.83
N THR A 451 13.41 -1.40 -4.43
CA THR A 451 13.05 -1.62 -5.84
C THR A 451 13.16 -0.36 -6.70
N GLY A 452 13.44 0.80 -6.11
CA GLY A 452 13.46 2.10 -6.81
C GLY A 452 12.14 2.88 -6.71
N LEU A 453 12.17 4.13 -7.15
CA LEU A 453 11.10 5.11 -6.90
C LEU A 453 9.82 4.86 -7.70
N GLU A 454 9.94 4.33 -8.92
CA GLU A 454 8.80 4.13 -9.81
C GLU A 454 7.79 3.10 -9.25
N PRO A 455 8.19 1.85 -8.91
CA PRO A 455 7.27 0.88 -8.30
C PRO A 455 6.63 1.37 -7.00
N ALA A 456 7.37 2.17 -6.23
CA ALA A 456 6.89 2.72 -4.96
C ALA A 456 5.74 3.72 -5.14
N ILE A 457 5.81 4.59 -6.16
CA ILE A 457 4.72 5.54 -6.45
C ILE A 457 3.46 4.80 -6.88
N TYR A 458 3.58 3.80 -7.76
CA TYR A 458 2.42 3.02 -8.23
C TYR A 458 1.76 2.26 -7.09
N THR A 459 2.55 1.59 -6.26
CA THR A 459 2.05 0.80 -5.13
C THR A 459 1.35 1.69 -4.10
N THR A 460 1.96 2.83 -3.73
CA THR A 460 1.37 3.73 -2.72
C THR A 460 0.13 4.45 -3.20
N THR A 461 0.12 4.91 -4.45
CA THR A 461 -1.04 5.58 -5.04
C THR A 461 -2.18 4.58 -5.24
N GLY A 462 -1.88 3.37 -5.73
CA GLY A 462 -2.85 2.29 -5.89
C GLY A 462 -3.47 1.86 -4.56
N LEU A 463 -2.66 1.67 -3.51
CA LEU A 463 -3.18 1.35 -2.17
C LEU A 463 -4.03 2.48 -1.57
N SER A 464 -3.64 3.74 -1.79
CA SER A 464 -4.43 4.89 -1.32
C SER A 464 -5.76 5.01 -2.07
N PHE A 465 -5.76 4.74 -3.37
CA PHE A 465 -6.96 4.71 -4.18
C PHE A 465 -7.89 3.57 -3.76
N LEU A 466 -7.35 2.37 -3.50
CA LEU A 466 -8.12 1.24 -2.98
C LEU A 466 -8.76 1.59 -1.63
N LEU A 467 -8.02 2.23 -0.72
CA LEU A 467 -8.54 2.68 0.56
C LEU A 467 -9.69 3.69 0.40
N LEU A 468 -9.56 4.63 -0.55
CA LEU A 468 -10.61 5.59 -0.87
C LEU A 468 -11.88 4.89 -1.38
N LEU A 469 -11.74 3.93 -2.31
CA LEU A 469 -12.87 3.16 -2.83
C LEU A 469 -13.59 2.38 -1.73
N VAL A 470 -12.83 1.76 -0.81
CA VAL A 470 -13.41 1.04 0.33
C VAL A 470 -14.17 1.99 1.25
N ARG A 471 -13.64 3.20 1.51
CA ARG A 471 -14.34 4.22 2.32
C ARG A 471 -15.66 4.65 1.69
N ILE A 472 -15.67 4.95 0.38
CA ILE A 472 -16.87 5.36 -0.35
C ILE A 472 -17.91 4.22 -0.40
N ALA A 473 -17.46 2.99 -0.64
CA ALA A 473 -18.35 1.82 -0.72
C ALA A 473 -18.96 1.43 0.63
N ARG A 474 -18.26 1.70 1.75
CA ARG A 474 -18.67 1.31 3.12
C ARG A 474 -19.15 2.48 3.96
N THR A 475 -20.02 3.31 3.40
CA THR A 475 -20.71 4.38 4.14
C THR A 475 -21.89 3.81 4.93
N ARG A 476 -21.96 4.13 6.22
CA ARG A 476 -23.14 3.82 7.06
C ARG A 476 -24.07 5.02 6.98
N GLY A 477 -25.38 4.79 6.87
CA GLY A 477 -26.36 5.87 6.99
C GLY A 477 -27.20 5.63 8.24
N ASP A 478 -27.72 6.72 8.78
CA ASP A 478 -28.27 6.75 10.13
C ASP A 478 -29.77 7.07 10.09
N PHE A 479 -30.55 6.40 10.92
CA PHE A 479 -31.95 6.76 11.15
C PHE A 479 -32.03 7.87 12.19
N LEU A 480 -32.88 8.86 11.96
CA LEU A 480 -33.03 10.00 12.85
C LEU A 480 -34.34 9.93 13.65
N GLY A 481 -34.28 10.38 14.89
CA GLY A 481 -35.40 10.59 15.79
C GLY A 481 -35.52 12.05 16.22
N LYS A 482 -36.70 12.41 16.68
CA LYS A 482 -37.09 13.77 17.06
C LYS A 482 -36.55 14.12 18.45
N VAL A 483 -36.01 15.33 18.58
CA VAL A 483 -35.68 15.98 19.86
C VAL A 483 -36.19 17.41 19.81
N GLU A 484 -36.92 17.83 20.85
CA GLU A 484 -37.34 19.22 20.99
C GLU A 484 -36.22 20.03 21.65
N VAL A 485 -35.75 21.04 20.94
CA VAL A 485 -34.72 21.97 21.43
C VAL A 485 -35.39 23.30 21.69
N GLU A 486 -35.39 23.73 22.95
CA GLU A 486 -35.82 25.07 23.33
C GLU A 486 -34.68 26.05 23.07
N GLN A 487 -34.92 27.04 22.20
CA GLN A 487 -33.96 28.11 21.99
C GLN A 487 -34.32 29.29 22.89
N THR A 488 -33.62 29.44 24.01
CA THR A 488 -33.77 30.61 24.88
C THR A 488 -33.05 31.79 24.22
N ILE A 489 -33.82 32.72 23.66
CA ILE A 489 -33.29 34.00 23.17
C ILE A 489 -33.31 34.95 24.37
N GLU A 490 -32.15 35.15 25.00
CA GLU A 490 -32.00 36.22 25.99
C GLU A 490 -31.99 37.57 25.25
N THR A 491 -33.13 38.27 25.22
CA THR A 491 -33.17 39.68 24.84
C THR A 491 -32.60 40.52 25.98
N PRO A 492 -31.59 41.37 25.73
CA PRO A 492 -31.03 42.21 26.77
C PRO A 492 -32.04 43.32 27.12
N GLU A 493 -32.49 43.27 28.38
CA GLU A 493 -33.14 44.32 29.18
C GLU A 493 -34.54 44.81 28.82
N ASN A 494 -35.40 44.72 29.85
CA ASN A 494 -36.55 45.57 30.17
C ASN A 494 -37.69 45.64 29.15
N THR A 495 -38.63 44.69 29.22
CA THR A 495 -40.09 44.96 29.31
C THR A 495 -40.85 43.63 29.37
N ASP A 496 -41.63 43.46 30.46
CA ASP A 496 -42.68 42.48 30.73
C ASP A 496 -42.42 40.97 30.49
N ASP A 497 -42.87 40.16 31.45
CA ASP A 497 -42.67 38.72 31.64
C ASP A 497 -43.23 37.79 30.54
N SER A 498 -42.95 38.05 29.26
CA SER A 498 -43.18 37.10 28.18
C SER A 498 -41.84 36.58 27.64
N LYS A 499 -41.27 35.59 28.33
CA LYS A 499 -40.25 34.72 27.72
C LYS A 499 -40.90 34.01 26.53
N THR A 500 -40.64 34.48 25.31
CA THR A 500 -41.03 33.77 24.09
C THR A 500 -40.04 32.62 23.87
N SER A 501 -40.31 31.49 24.52
CA SER A 501 -39.63 30.22 24.28
C SER A 501 -40.06 29.68 22.91
N ALA A 502 -39.18 29.75 21.91
CA ALA A 502 -39.40 29.10 20.62
C ALA A 502 -38.83 27.67 20.69
N THR A 503 -39.71 26.67 20.60
CA THR A 503 -39.35 25.26 20.48
C THR A 503 -39.08 24.93 19.01
N ARG A 504 -37.95 24.29 18.72
CA ARG A 504 -37.65 23.74 17.38
C ARG A 504 -37.38 22.25 17.46
N ASP A 505 -37.86 21.53 16.45
CA ASP A 505 -37.62 20.10 16.32
C ASP A 505 -36.26 19.88 15.64
N VAL A 506 -35.36 19.14 16.30
CA VAL A 506 -34.06 18.72 15.77
C VAL A 506 -34.03 17.20 15.68
N TYR A 507 -33.49 16.69 14.58
CA TYR A 507 -33.41 15.26 14.33
C TYR A 507 -32.00 14.74 14.67
N LEU A 508 -31.90 13.80 15.60
CA LEU A 508 -30.65 13.18 16.05
C LEU A 508 -30.64 11.69 15.71
N SER A 509 -29.46 11.12 15.49
CA SER A 509 -29.30 9.68 15.20
C SER A 509 -29.89 8.80 16.31
N LEU A 510 -30.77 7.86 15.93
CA LEU A 510 -31.37 6.87 16.82
C LEU A 510 -30.33 5.87 17.35
N ASP A 511 -29.27 5.60 16.57
CA ASP A 511 -28.22 4.65 16.92
C ASP A 511 -27.25 5.18 17.99
N ARG A 512 -27.31 6.48 18.29
CA ARG A 512 -26.51 7.16 19.35
C ARG A 512 -25.01 6.87 19.30
N ASN A 513 -24.47 6.61 18.10
CA ASN A 513 -23.03 6.43 17.87
C ASN A 513 -22.28 7.76 17.72
N ASP A 514 -23.00 8.88 17.70
CA ASP A 514 -22.45 10.22 17.65
C ASP A 514 -21.97 10.70 19.03
N ALA A 515 -21.13 11.74 19.05
CA ALA A 515 -20.66 12.39 20.28
C ALA A 515 -21.74 13.23 21.00
N SER A 516 -23.02 12.96 20.76
CA SER A 516 -24.15 13.65 21.37
C SER A 516 -24.35 13.25 22.84
N ASN A 517 -24.96 14.14 23.63
CA ASN A 517 -25.21 13.88 25.04
C ASN A 517 -26.23 12.73 25.21
N ARG A 518 -25.85 11.69 25.97
CA ARG A 518 -26.64 10.47 26.14
C ARG A 518 -27.90 10.67 26.99
N ASP A 519 -27.94 11.72 27.78
CA ASP A 519 -29.06 12.02 28.68
C ASP A 519 -30.28 12.60 27.95
N ILE A 520 -30.12 12.97 26.67
CA ILE A 520 -31.22 13.48 25.85
C ILE A 520 -32.08 12.29 25.36
N LEU A 521 -33.38 12.34 25.64
CA LEU A 521 -34.35 11.38 25.14
C LEU A 521 -34.71 11.75 23.70
N VAL A 522 -34.41 10.83 22.78
CA VAL A 522 -34.74 10.95 21.35
C VAL A 522 -36.00 10.14 21.12
N GLU A 523 -37.07 10.80 20.68
CA GLU A 523 -38.34 10.15 20.36
C GLU A 523 -38.34 9.68 18.91
N SER A 524 -39.01 8.56 18.61
CA SER A 524 -39.24 8.17 17.22
C SER A 524 -40.16 9.21 16.53
N PRO A 525 -39.99 9.47 15.22
CA PRO A 525 -40.95 10.29 14.48
C PRO A 525 -42.38 9.72 14.57
N HIS A 526 -43.38 10.49 14.15
CA HIS A 526 -44.78 10.05 14.11
C HIS A 526 -44.91 8.64 13.49
N GLY A 527 -45.81 7.82 14.03
CA GLY A 527 -45.99 6.43 13.59
C GLY A 527 -46.18 6.32 12.07
N GLY A 528 -45.33 5.53 11.42
CA GLY A 528 -45.31 5.36 9.96
C GLY A 528 -44.36 6.29 9.19
N VAL A 529 -43.73 7.27 9.86
CA VAL A 529 -42.73 8.16 9.26
C VAL A 529 -41.33 7.72 9.68
N LEU A 530 -40.46 7.46 8.71
CA LEU A 530 -39.06 7.11 8.93
C LEU A 530 -38.17 8.17 8.28
N ILE A 531 -37.20 8.66 9.02
CA ILE A 531 -36.25 9.67 8.54
C ILE A 531 -34.88 9.00 8.47
N TYR A 532 -34.35 8.88 7.26
CA TYR A 532 -33.05 8.28 6.99
C TYR A 532 -32.11 9.36 6.45
N HIS A 533 -30.94 9.50 7.07
CA HIS A 533 -29.91 10.44 6.66
C HIS A 533 -28.80 9.70 5.93
N PHE A 534 -28.49 10.20 4.73
CA PHE A 534 -27.31 9.79 3.96
C PHE A 534 -26.16 10.74 4.32
N PRO A 535 -25.18 10.32 5.15
CA PRO A 535 -24.08 11.20 5.55
C PRO A 535 -23.12 11.51 4.40
N GLU A 536 -23.05 10.62 3.40
CA GLU A 536 -22.40 10.85 2.11
C GLU A 536 -23.39 10.61 0.97
N GLY A 537 -23.05 11.07 -0.25
CA GLY A 537 -23.91 10.90 -1.41
C GLY A 537 -24.28 9.44 -1.70
N LEU A 538 -25.52 9.22 -2.15
CA LEU A 538 -25.99 7.93 -2.65
C LEU A 538 -25.39 7.66 -4.03
N ASN A 539 -24.34 6.85 -4.05
CA ASN A 539 -23.55 6.49 -5.22
C ASN A 539 -23.82 5.04 -5.66
N TYR A 540 -23.41 4.69 -6.87
CA TYR A 540 -23.53 3.31 -7.39
C TYR A 540 -22.86 2.26 -6.49
N LEU A 541 -21.78 2.62 -5.80
CA LEU A 541 -21.00 1.73 -4.94
C LEU A 541 -21.67 1.44 -3.58
N ASN A 542 -22.35 2.41 -2.98
CA ASN A 542 -22.97 2.28 -1.64
C ASN A 542 -24.51 2.11 -1.69
N GLN A 543 -25.16 2.34 -2.83
CA GLN A 543 -26.63 2.27 -2.95
C GLN A 543 -27.23 0.94 -2.47
N ALA A 544 -26.58 -0.18 -2.78
CA ALA A 544 -27.08 -1.50 -2.40
C ALA A 544 -27.04 -1.70 -0.89
N GLN A 545 -26.01 -1.15 -0.24
CA GLN A 545 -25.88 -1.19 1.22
C GLN A 545 -26.93 -0.29 1.89
N HIS A 546 -27.10 0.95 1.41
CA HIS A 546 -28.11 1.86 1.96
C HIS A 546 -29.54 1.32 1.77
N LEU A 547 -29.88 0.84 0.57
CA LEU A 547 -31.20 0.29 0.29
C LEU A 547 -31.48 -0.94 1.15
N LYS A 548 -30.47 -1.81 1.33
CA LYS A 548 -30.58 -2.95 2.22
C LYS A 548 -30.81 -2.52 3.67
N ASN A 549 -30.00 -1.61 4.20
CA ASN A 549 -30.16 -1.12 5.57
C ASN A 549 -31.54 -0.47 5.78
N LEU A 550 -32.02 0.27 4.78
CA LEU A 550 -33.34 0.89 4.80
C LEU A 550 -34.45 -0.16 4.82
N THR A 551 -34.36 -1.14 3.93
CA THR A 551 -35.33 -2.23 3.80
C THR A 551 -35.35 -3.12 5.06
N ASP A 552 -34.18 -3.49 5.57
CA ASP A 552 -34.04 -4.30 6.78
C ASP A 552 -34.62 -3.56 8.01
N TYR A 553 -34.36 -2.25 8.15
CA TYR A 553 -34.92 -1.46 9.25
C TYR A 553 -36.44 -1.31 9.14
N VAL A 554 -36.96 -1.05 7.93
CA VAL A 554 -38.41 -0.96 7.68
C VAL A 554 -39.09 -2.28 8.04
N TYR A 555 -38.58 -3.43 7.57
CA TYR A 555 -39.20 -4.73 7.84
C TYR A 555 -39.14 -5.15 9.31
N THR A 556 -38.11 -4.72 10.03
CA THR A 556 -37.97 -5.06 11.46
C THR A 556 -38.83 -4.17 12.36
N HIS A 557 -39.04 -2.90 12.00
CA HIS A 557 -39.70 -1.92 12.88
C HIS A 557 -41.13 -1.55 12.45
N THR A 558 -41.58 -1.95 11.25
CA THR A 558 -42.95 -1.69 10.77
C THR A 558 -43.73 -2.99 10.58
N ARG A 559 -45.05 -2.95 10.83
CA ARG A 559 -45.96 -4.09 10.62
C ARG A 559 -46.63 -3.96 9.26
N ARG A 560 -46.64 -5.03 8.45
CA ARG A 560 -47.40 -5.06 7.18
C ARG A 560 -48.91 -4.97 7.46
N PRO A 561 -49.71 -4.25 6.66
CA PRO A 561 -51.14 -4.05 6.95
C PRO A 561 -52.03 -5.29 6.78
N ASP A 562 -51.59 -6.37 6.10
CA ASP A 562 -52.46 -7.51 5.79
C ASP A 562 -51.91 -8.86 6.32
N GLU A 563 -52.75 -9.55 7.09
CA GLU A 563 -52.50 -10.89 7.66
C GLU A 563 -52.98 -12.05 6.75
N GLU A 564 -53.49 -11.77 5.53
CA GLU A 564 -54.18 -12.76 4.68
C GLU A 564 -53.36 -13.41 3.56
N GLN A 565 -52.14 -12.98 3.26
CA GLN A 565 -51.27 -13.72 2.33
C GLN A 565 -50.30 -14.61 3.10
N LYS A 566 -50.80 -15.78 3.54
CA LYS A 566 -49.93 -16.95 3.70
C LYS A 566 -49.46 -17.32 2.29
N GLU A 567 -48.33 -16.76 1.86
CA GLU A 567 -47.64 -17.23 0.65
C GLU A 567 -47.47 -18.74 0.78
N ASP A 568 -47.93 -19.47 -0.23
CA ASP A 568 -47.77 -20.91 -0.27
C ASP A 568 -46.25 -21.20 -0.23
N LYS A 569 -45.81 -22.24 0.48
CA LYS A 569 -44.36 -22.49 0.66
C LYS A 569 -43.61 -22.67 -0.67
N GLY A 570 -44.33 -22.94 -1.77
CA GLY A 570 -43.79 -23.00 -3.13
C GLY A 570 -43.68 -21.65 -3.87
N GLU A 571 -44.39 -20.62 -3.41
CA GLU A 571 -44.37 -19.27 -4.00
C GLU A 571 -43.39 -18.32 -3.30
N ALA A 572 -43.02 -18.63 -2.05
CA ALA A 572 -41.95 -17.94 -1.35
C ALA A 572 -40.65 -18.06 -2.16
N LEU A 573 -40.08 -16.91 -2.53
CA LEU A 573 -38.76 -16.87 -3.16
C LEU A 573 -37.78 -17.64 -2.27
N TRP A 574 -36.96 -18.52 -2.86
CA TRP A 574 -35.98 -19.33 -2.13
C TRP A 574 -34.99 -18.53 -1.25
N CYS A 575 -34.98 -17.20 -1.38
CA CYS A 575 -34.20 -16.25 -0.60
C CYS A 575 -34.96 -15.63 0.61
N ASP A 576 -36.27 -15.81 0.72
CA ASP A 576 -37.10 -15.22 1.77
C ASP A 576 -37.08 -16.12 3.03
N THR A 577 -36.68 -15.57 4.17
CA THR A 577 -36.39 -16.33 5.41
C THR A 577 -37.35 -16.03 6.55
N SER A 578 -38.35 -15.17 6.31
CA SER A 578 -39.30 -14.67 7.29
C SER A 578 -40.21 -15.75 7.93
N GLY A 579 -40.37 -16.92 7.30
CA GLY A 579 -41.26 -18.01 7.76
C GLY A 579 -40.64 -19.09 8.67
N LEU A 580 -39.33 -19.07 8.95
CA LEU A 580 -38.63 -20.21 9.57
C LEU A 580 -38.61 -20.22 11.12
N CYS A 581 -39.23 -19.26 11.80
CA CYS A 581 -39.09 -19.11 13.27
C CYS A 581 -40.04 -19.95 14.14
N LYS A 582 -40.81 -20.91 13.60
CA LYS A 582 -41.68 -21.76 14.44
C LYS A 582 -41.69 -23.23 13.98
N GLN A 583 -40.71 -23.99 14.45
CA GLN A 583 -40.82 -25.41 14.86
C GLN A 583 -39.42 -25.95 15.11
N ASP A 584 -39.16 -26.50 16.30
CA ASP A 584 -38.45 -27.77 16.48
C ASP A 584 -38.21 -28.06 17.97
N ASN A 585 -39.00 -29.00 18.50
CA ASN A 585 -38.67 -29.85 19.64
C ASN A 585 -38.90 -31.28 19.16
N ASP A 586 -37.82 -32.07 19.07
CA ASP A 586 -37.73 -33.54 19.27
C ASP A 586 -36.61 -34.17 18.40
N LEU A 587 -35.54 -34.63 19.06
CA LEU A 587 -34.34 -35.28 18.50
C LEU A 587 -34.16 -36.70 19.10
N PRO A 588 -33.65 -37.70 18.35
CA PRO A 588 -33.08 -38.92 18.93
C PRO A 588 -31.57 -38.80 19.19
N GLN A 589 -31.18 -39.18 20.41
CA GLN A 589 -29.86 -39.18 21.06
C GLN A 589 -29.18 -40.58 20.90
N ASN A 590 -27.87 -40.82 20.69
CA ASN A 590 -26.71 -40.20 21.36
C ASN A 590 -25.31 -40.37 20.68
N THR A 591 -25.12 -41.01 19.53
CA THR A 591 -23.80 -41.03 18.81
C THR A 591 -23.71 -40.02 17.67
N THR A 592 -24.85 -39.69 17.07
CA THR A 592 -24.99 -38.57 16.12
C THR A 592 -24.74 -37.25 16.84
N MET A 593 -25.34 -37.09 18.02
CA MET A 593 -25.24 -35.88 18.83
C MET A 593 -23.82 -35.65 19.36
N THR A 594 -23.08 -36.70 19.78
CA THR A 594 -21.70 -36.51 20.27
C THR A 594 -20.74 -36.11 19.17
N SER A 595 -20.87 -36.69 17.97
CA SER A 595 -20.05 -36.30 16.81
C SER A 595 -20.37 -34.89 16.33
N LEU A 596 -21.64 -34.50 16.37
CA LEU A 596 -22.09 -33.15 16.04
C LEU A 596 -21.62 -32.12 17.09
N LEU A 597 -21.72 -32.45 18.39
CA LEU A 597 -21.28 -31.58 19.49
C LEU A 597 -19.77 -31.39 19.49
N THR A 598 -18.99 -32.46 19.31
CA THR A 598 -17.52 -32.34 19.23
C THR A 598 -17.07 -31.58 17.98
N GLY A 599 -17.77 -31.78 16.85
CA GLY A 599 -17.62 -30.95 15.66
C GLY A 599 -17.94 -29.48 15.94
N ALA A 600 -19.01 -29.20 16.70
CA ALA A 600 -19.42 -27.84 17.03
C ALA A 600 -18.42 -27.12 17.94
N VAL A 601 -17.88 -27.80 18.95
CA VAL A 601 -16.80 -27.24 19.80
C VAL A 601 -15.57 -26.92 18.95
N PHE A 602 -15.17 -27.83 18.05
CA PHE A 602 -14.03 -27.60 17.15
C PHE A 602 -14.28 -26.45 16.15
N GLY A 603 -15.47 -26.38 15.54
CA GLY A 603 -15.86 -25.30 14.62
C GLY A 603 -15.95 -23.93 15.29
N SER A 604 -16.41 -23.90 16.54
CA SER A 604 -16.42 -22.68 17.36
C SER A 604 -14.99 -22.21 17.66
N GLY A 605 -14.10 -23.14 18.02
CA GLY A 605 -12.67 -22.85 18.23
C GLY A 605 -11.96 -22.32 16.97
N LEU A 606 -12.25 -22.89 15.79
CA LEU A 606 -11.72 -22.38 14.51
C LEU A 606 -12.22 -20.97 14.18
N SER A 607 -13.46 -20.65 14.54
CA SER A 607 -14.06 -19.33 14.29
C SER A 607 -13.50 -18.28 15.25
N LEU A 608 -13.44 -18.59 16.55
CA LEU A 608 -12.96 -17.70 17.61
C LEU A 608 -11.47 -17.40 17.51
N SER A 609 -10.66 -18.37 17.06
CA SER A 609 -9.20 -18.20 16.92
C SER A 609 -8.78 -17.31 15.75
N GLY A 610 -9.71 -16.93 14.86
CA GLY A 610 -9.41 -16.10 13.70
C GLY A 610 -8.66 -16.82 12.57
N VAL A 611 -8.32 -18.10 12.73
CA VAL A 611 -7.56 -18.87 11.73
C VAL A 611 -8.37 -19.24 10.49
N ALA A 612 -9.69 -19.06 10.51
CA ALA A 612 -10.53 -19.25 9.35
C ALA A 612 -10.60 -18.01 8.43
N ASN A 613 -9.95 -16.90 8.80
CA ASN A 613 -9.84 -15.73 7.93
C ASN A 613 -8.93 -16.04 6.71
N PRO A 614 -9.40 -15.86 5.46
CA PRO A 614 -8.60 -16.14 4.27
C PRO A 614 -7.32 -15.31 4.09
N GLN A 615 -7.27 -14.10 4.66
CA GLN A 615 -6.05 -13.28 4.63
C GLN A 615 -4.98 -13.85 5.56
N VAL A 616 -5.34 -14.13 6.82
CA VAL A 616 -4.45 -14.76 7.81
C VAL A 616 -3.83 -16.06 7.29
N ILE A 617 -4.60 -16.85 6.51
CA ILE A 617 -4.11 -18.08 5.90
C ILE A 617 -3.12 -17.83 4.75
N ARG A 618 -3.35 -16.81 3.91
CA ARG A 618 -2.44 -16.47 2.79
C ARG A 618 -1.18 -15.76 3.27
N ASP A 619 -1.33 -14.89 4.25
CA ASP A 619 -0.28 -14.03 4.78
C ASP A 619 0.79 -14.83 5.54
N GLN A 620 0.46 -16.05 5.98
CA GLN A 620 1.46 -16.98 6.50
C GLN A 620 2.45 -17.46 5.42
N PHE A 621 2.01 -17.61 4.16
CA PHE A 621 2.88 -18.09 3.07
C PHE A 621 3.69 -16.95 2.44
N SER A 622 3.25 -15.70 2.59
CA SER A 622 4.06 -14.52 2.29
C SER A 622 4.97 -14.11 3.46
N LEU A 623 4.98 -14.88 4.56
CA LEU A 623 5.76 -14.62 5.78
C LEU A 623 5.48 -13.23 6.39
N SER A 624 4.26 -12.73 6.22
CA SER A 624 3.84 -11.40 6.66
C SER A 624 2.97 -11.41 7.91
N ASP A 625 2.27 -12.52 8.18
CA ASP A 625 1.50 -12.74 9.40
C ASP A 625 1.73 -14.15 9.96
N PHE A 626 2.25 -14.22 11.19
CA PHE A 626 2.54 -15.48 11.88
C PHE A 626 1.43 -15.90 12.86
N HIS A 627 0.26 -15.25 12.84
CA HIS A 627 -0.87 -15.58 13.72
C HIS A 627 -1.35 -17.02 13.54
N MET A 628 -1.49 -17.49 12.29
CA MET A 628 -1.90 -18.88 12.00
C MET A 628 -0.86 -19.89 12.52
N VAL A 629 0.43 -19.63 12.28
CA VAL A 629 1.53 -20.49 12.73
C VAL A 629 1.57 -20.55 14.26
N ALA A 630 1.47 -19.42 14.95
CA ALA A 630 1.46 -19.36 16.43
C ALA A 630 0.26 -20.11 17.03
N THR A 631 -0.93 -19.93 16.44
CA THR A 631 -2.16 -20.63 16.87
C THR A 631 -2.02 -22.14 16.66
N PHE A 632 -1.47 -22.54 15.52
CA PHE A 632 -1.27 -23.94 15.15
C PHE A 632 -0.23 -24.65 16.03
N LEU A 633 0.91 -24.01 16.33
CA LEU A 633 1.91 -24.56 17.26
C LEU A 633 1.31 -24.77 18.65
N THR A 634 0.50 -23.81 19.12
CA THR A 634 -0.19 -23.93 20.41
C THR A 634 -1.25 -25.03 20.40
N ALA A 635 -2.02 -25.17 19.32
CA ALA A 635 -2.99 -26.26 19.16
C ALA A 635 -2.32 -27.64 19.11
N SER A 636 -1.14 -27.74 18.49
CA SER A 636 -0.35 -28.98 18.42
C SER A 636 0.24 -29.37 19.77
N ALA A 637 0.81 -28.43 20.52
CA ALA A 637 1.30 -28.63 21.89
C ALA A 637 0.18 -29.15 22.81
N THR A 638 -0.93 -28.43 22.86
CA THR A 638 -2.08 -28.81 23.69
C THR A 638 -2.65 -30.19 23.30
N SER A 639 -2.70 -30.51 22.00
CA SER A 639 -3.12 -31.83 21.52
C SER A 639 -2.15 -32.95 21.90
N ALA A 640 -0.84 -32.68 21.95
CA ALA A 640 0.17 -33.65 22.37
C ALA A 640 0.01 -34.01 23.86
N VAL A 641 -0.29 -33.02 24.71
CA VAL A 641 -0.62 -33.23 26.13
C VAL A 641 -1.90 -34.05 26.28
N VAL A 642 -2.95 -33.75 25.51
CA VAL A 642 -4.22 -34.50 25.51
C VAL A 642 -3.98 -35.97 25.16
N PHE A 643 -3.21 -36.23 24.10
CA PHE A 643 -2.89 -37.59 23.67
C PHE A 643 -2.00 -38.33 24.67
N ALA A 644 -1.02 -37.65 25.26
CA ALA A 644 -0.18 -38.24 26.30
C ALA A 644 -1.00 -38.61 27.53
N GLY A 645 -1.89 -37.73 27.99
CA GLY A 645 -2.80 -38.00 29.12
C GLY A 645 -3.75 -39.17 28.84
N TYR A 646 -4.34 -39.19 27.64
CA TYR A 646 -5.25 -40.27 27.24
C TYR A 646 -4.53 -41.62 27.06
N ASN A 647 -3.35 -41.63 26.45
CA ASN A 647 -2.57 -42.87 26.22
C ASN A 647 -1.89 -43.40 27.50
N ASN A 648 -1.72 -42.56 28.53
CA ASN A 648 -1.16 -42.94 29.83
C ASN A 648 -2.23 -43.50 30.78
N ASN A 649 -3.49 -43.07 30.65
CA ASN A 649 -4.62 -43.75 31.27
C ASN A 649 -4.76 -45.13 30.62
N LYS A 650 -4.75 -46.21 31.42
CA LYS A 650 -4.79 -47.62 30.99
C LYS A 650 -6.13 -48.04 30.34
N THR A 651 -6.60 -47.30 29.34
CA THR A 651 -7.71 -47.67 28.47
C THR A 651 -7.18 -48.47 27.27
N ASP A 652 -7.80 -49.61 26.96
CA ASP A 652 -7.35 -50.56 25.91
C ASP A 652 -7.26 -49.96 24.48
N ASN A 653 -7.79 -48.76 24.25
CA ASN A 653 -7.76 -48.09 22.95
C ASN A 653 -6.76 -46.93 22.95
N LYS A 654 -5.50 -47.20 22.55
CA LYS A 654 -4.51 -46.14 22.27
C LYS A 654 -4.83 -45.42 20.97
N ILE A 655 -4.53 -44.13 20.92
CA ILE A 655 -4.68 -43.35 19.68
C ILE A 655 -3.60 -43.81 18.68
N PRO A 656 -3.99 -44.30 17.49
CA PRO A 656 -3.03 -44.83 16.52
C PRO A 656 -2.21 -43.70 15.88
N ILE A 657 -0.92 -43.99 15.64
CA ILE A 657 -0.02 -43.10 14.91
C ILE A 657 -0.43 -43.09 13.42
N LYS A 658 -0.42 -41.91 12.79
CA LYS A 658 -0.71 -41.80 11.36
C LYS A 658 0.35 -42.51 10.51
N LEU A 659 -0.11 -43.48 9.73
CA LEU A 659 0.70 -44.21 8.76
C LEU A 659 1.09 -43.32 7.56
N PRO A 660 2.23 -43.58 6.92
CA PRO A 660 2.60 -42.91 5.69
C PRO A 660 1.65 -43.26 4.56
N SER A 661 1.31 -42.26 3.75
CA SER A 661 0.55 -42.41 2.52
C SER A 661 1.52 -42.68 1.37
N ASN A 662 1.46 -43.90 0.82
CA ASN A 662 2.33 -44.36 -0.25
C ASN A 662 1.55 -44.79 -1.50
N HIS A 663 1.87 -44.22 -2.65
CA HIS A 663 1.24 -44.50 -3.95
C HIS A 663 2.21 -45.14 -4.97
N GLY A 664 3.49 -45.32 -4.64
CA GLY A 664 4.49 -46.03 -5.46
C GLY A 664 5.21 -45.18 -6.51
N TRP A 665 5.20 -43.85 -6.37
CA TRP A 665 5.81 -42.89 -7.29
C TRP A 665 7.28 -42.61 -7.02
N LEU A 666 7.66 -42.33 -5.76
CA LEU A 666 8.98 -41.81 -5.40
C LEU A 666 9.59 -42.41 -4.13
N GLY A 667 8.80 -43.10 -3.30
CA GLY A 667 9.28 -43.73 -2.06
C GLY A 667 8.19 -43.84 -0.99
N SER A 668 8.56 -44.27 0.23
CA SER A 668 7.61 -44.60 1.30
C SER A 668 6.73 -43.43 1.79
N TYR A 669 7.05 -42.19 1.44
CA TYR A 669 6.34 -40.96 1.83
C TYR A 669 5.87 -40.13 0.64
N ASP A 670 5.83 -40.71 -0.57
CA ASP A 670 5.52 -39.98 -1.79
C ASP A 670 4.15 -39.28 -1.78
N GLY A 671 3.10 -39.93 -1.24
CA GLY A 671 1.78 -39.34 -1.06
C GLY A 671 1.80 -38.20 -0.05
N ASN A 672 2.60 -38.31 1.01
CA ASN A 672 2.78 -37.25 2.00
C ASN A 672 3.47 -36.02 1.42
N ILE A 673 4.49 -36.21 0.56
CA ILE A 673 5.25 -35.13 -0.08
C ILE A 673 4.40 -34.47 -1.17
N ILE A 674 3.92 -35.24 -2.15
CA ILE A 674 3.19 -34.72 -3.30
C ILE A 674 1.82 -34.18 -2.89
N GLY A 675 1.08 -34.94 -2.07
CA GLY A 675 -0.20 -34.49 -1.53
C GLY A 675 -0.05 -33.26 -0.64
N GLY A 676 1.02 -33.21 0.17
CA GLY A 676 1.37 -32.03 0.98
C GLY A 676 1.64 -30.79 0.11
N ALA A 677 2.43 -30.94 -0.96
CA ALA A 677 2.73 -29.83 -1.87
C ALA A 677 1.49 -29.32 -2.60
N ILE A 678 0.67 -30.22 -3.16
CA ILE A 678 -0.61 -29.89 -3.82
C ILE A 678 -1.55 -29.17 -2.85
N LEU A 679 -1.63 -29.66 -1.61
CA LEU A 679 -2.41 -29.02 -0.55
C LEU A 679 -1.87 -27.61 -0.26
N GLY A 680 -0.56 -27.43 -0.17
CA GLY A 680 0.09 -26.13 0.03
C GLY A 680 -0.23 -25.12 -1.08
N LEU A 681 -0.17 -25.56 -2.34
CA LEU A 681 -0.58 -24.75 -3.51
C LEU A 681 -2.06 -24.35 -3.41
N GLY A 682 -2.94 -25.30 -3.09
CA GLY A 682 -4.37 -25.05 -2.92
C GLY A 682 -4.65 -24.04 -1.81
N ILE A 683 -3.98 -24.16 -0.66
CA ILE A 683 -4.15 -23.23 0.47
C ILE A 683 -3.61 -21.84 0.09
N SER A 684 -2.45 -21.75 -0.54
CA SER A 684 -1.89 -20.47 -0.97
C SER A 684 -2.77 -19.76 -2.00
N LEU A 685 -3.45 -20.52 -2.86
CA LEU A 685 -4.34 -19.99 -3.91
C LEU A 685 -5.68 -19.51 -3.35
N THR A 686 -6.25 -20.25 -2.39
CA THR A 686 -7.61 -20.05 -1.88
C THR A 686 -7.70 -19.39 -0.51
N GLY A 687 -6.60 -19.25 0.22
CA GLY A 687 -6.65 -18.83 1.62
C GLY A 687 -7.55 -19.73 2.46
N ALA A 688 -7.68 -21.01 2.12
CA ALA A 688 -8.55 -21.94 2.81
C ALA A 688 -7.87 -23.30 2.91
N CYS A 689 -8.18 -24.06 3.96
CA CYS A 689 -7.86 -25.46 4.04
C CYS A 689 -9.17 -26.25 4.18
N PRO A 690 -9.19 -27.57 3.95
CA PRO A 690 -10.43 -28.36 3.98
C PRO A 690 -11.26 -28.20 5.28
N GLY A 691 -10.63 -27.88 6.42
CA GLY A 691 -11.36 -27.57 7.65
C GLY A 691 -11.97 -26.16 7.67
N THR A 692 -11.22 -25.15 7.24
CA THR A 692 -11.67 -23.77 7.24
C THR A 692 -12.62 -23.45 6.09
N VAL A 693 -12.63 -24.23 5.01
CA VAL A 693 -13.60 -24.10 3.91
C VAL A 693 -15.04 -24.18 4.45
N LEU A 694 -15.32 -25.09 5.39
CA LEU A 694 -16.64 -25.22 6.01
C LEU A 694 -16.99 -23.98 6.85
N VAL A 695 -16.05 -23.51 7.65
CA VAL A 695 -16.20 -22.30 8.49
C VAL A 695 -16.40 -21.05 7.62
N GLN A 696 -15.61 -20.88 6.58
CA GLN A 696 -15.70 -19.77 5.63
C GLN A 696 -17.02 -19.80 4.86
N ALA A 697 -17.49 -20.98 4.44
CA ALA A 697 -18.79 -21.15 3.79
C ALA A 697 -19.96 -20.76 4.71
N THR A 698 -19.87 -21.05 6.01
CA THR A 698 -20.86 -20.60 7.00
C THR A 698 -20.81 -19.10 7.26
N ALA A 699 -19.60 -18.52 7.30
CA ALA A 699 -19.42 -17.08 7.43
C ALA A 699 -19.96 -16.30 6.22
N GLY A 700 -20.03 -16.96 5.05
CA GLY A 700 -20.52 -16.35 3.80
C GLY A 700 -19.51 -15.36 3.21
N VAL A 701 -18.22 -15.66 3.34
CA VAL A 701 -17.12 -14.78 2.90
C VAL A 701 -16.93 -14.90 1.39
N GLY A 702 -17.19 -13.83 0.62
CA GLY A 702 -17.04 -13.83 -0.84
C GLY A 702 -17.67 -15.05 -1.52
N HIS A 703 -16.93 -15.68 -2.43
CA HIS A 703 -17.32 -16.93 -3.10
C HIS A 703 -16.93 -18.22 -2.33
N SER A 704 -16.77 -18.17 -1.01
CA SER A 704 -16.39 -19.35 -0.18
C SER A 704 -17.38 -20.51 -0.28
N ARG A 705 -18.66 -20.23 -0.53
CA ARG A 705 -19.67 -21.27 -0.82
C ARG A 705 -19.38 -21.99 -2.14
N LEU A 706 -18.92 -21.26 -3.15
CA LEU A 706 -18.46 -21.84 -4.42
C LEU A 706 -17.22 -22.72 -4.19
N LEU A 707 -16.28 -22.28 -3.36
CA LEU A 707 -15.11 -23.09 -2.97
C LEU A 707 -15.51 -24.37 -2.22
N ALA A 708 -16.52 -24.30 -1.35
CA ALA A 708 -17.08 -25.49 -0.69
C ALA A 708 -17.74 -26.43 -1.70
N CYS A 709 -18.52 -25.89 -2.66
CA CYS A 709 -19.09 -26.68 -3.75
C CYS A 709 -18.01 -27.34 -4.63
N THR A 710 -16.97 -26.60 -5.03
CA THR A 710 -15.88 -27.18 -5.85
C THR A 710 -15.10 -28.24 -5.08
N SER A 711 -14.93 -28.07 -3.76
CA SER A 711 -14.32 -29.09 -2.89
C SER A 711 -15.20 -30.34 -2.73
N LEU A 712 -16.52 -30.19 -2.63
CA LEU A 712 -17.47 -31.32 -2.60
C LEU A 712 -17.50 -32.06 -3.95
N LEU A 713 -17.55 -31.34 -5.07
CA LEU A 713 -17.48 -31.91 -6.42
C LEU A 713 -16.15 -32.65 -6.65
N ALA A 714 -15.04 -32.08 -6.18
CA ALA A 714 -13.75 -32.76 -6.18
C ALA A 714 -13.77 -34.04 -5.33
N GLY A 715 -14.49 -34.06 -4.21
CA GLY A 715 -14.72 -35.26 -3.40
C GLY A 715 -15.50 -36.35 -4.15
N ILE A 716 -16.57 -35.97 -4.87
CA ILE A 716 -17.35 -36.88 -5.73
C ILE A 716 -16.46 -37.46 -6.85
N ALA A 717 -15.67 -36.62 -7.52
CA ALA A 717 -14.75 -37.04 -8.56
C ALA A 717 -13.65 -37.97 -8.02
N TRP A 718 -13.11 -37.65 -6.83
CA TRP A 718 -12.05 -38.43 -6.19
C TRP A 718 -12.44 -39.89 -5.98
N VAL A 719 -13.70 -40.20 -5.62
CA VAL A 719 -14.14 -41.58 -5.40
C VAL A 719 -13.97 -42.46 -6.65
N LYS A 720 -14.20 -41.90 -7.83
CA LYS A 720 -13.97 -42.61 -9.11
C LYS A 720 -12.51 -42.62 -9.56
N ILE A 721 -11.74 -41.60 -9.19
CA ILE A 721 -10.33 -41.45 -9.59
C ILE A 721 -9.39 -42.25 -8.66
N LYS A 722 -9.75 -42.42 -7.39
CA LYS A 722 -8.99 -43.18 -6.38
C LYS A 722 -8.42 -44.52 -6.88
N PRO A 723 -9.18 -45.41 -7.55
CA PRO A 723 -8.64 -46.68 -8.05
C PRO A 723 -7.60 -46.54 -9.17
N LEU A 724 -7.59 -45.43 -9.90
CA LEU A 724 -6.56 -45.14 -10.92
C LEU A 724 -5.26 -44.61 -10.31
N VAL A 725 -5.37 -43.96 -9.14
CA VAL A 725 -4.24 -43.32 -8.43
C VAL A 725 -3.60 -44.28 -7.42
N SER A 726 -4.37 -45.22 -6.86
CA SER A 726 -3.92 -46.13 -5.80
C SER A 726 -3.70 -47.53 -6.36
N GLN A 727 -2.44 -47.99 -6.45
CA GLN A 727 -2.16 -49.41 -6.70
C GLN A 727 -2.40 -50.23 -5.41
N PRO A 728 -2.97 -51.45 -5.49
CA PRO A 728 -3.14 -52.32 -4.33
C PRO A 728 -1.76 -52.76 -3.79
N GLN A 729 -1.47 -52.43 -2.52
CA GLN A 729 -0.24 -52.87 -1.86
C GLN A 729 -0.32 -54.34 -1.44
N PRO A 730 0.78 -55.10 -1.55
CA PRO A 730 0.87 -56.45 -0.99
C PRO A 730 0.83 -56.41 0.55
N PRO A 731 0.27 -57.43 1.20
CA PRO A 731 0.04 -57.46 2.65
C PRO A 731 1.31 -57.84 3.42
N THR A 732 2.44 -57.18 3.19
CA THR A 732 3.70 -57.47 3.89
C THR A 732 4.62 -56.25 3.99
N SER A 733 4.29 -55.32 4.88
CA SER A 733 5.26 -54.81 5.85
C SER A 733 4.49 -54.18 7.01
N ARG A 734 4.62 -54.77 8.19
CA ARG A 734 4.23 -54.11 9.43
C ARG A 734 4.93 -52.75 9.46
N ALA A 735 4.15 -51.68 9.53
CA ALA A 735 4.62 -50.32 9.66
C ALA A 735 5.26 -50.07 11.04
N GLU A 736 6.41 -50.71 11.30
CA GLU A 736 7.10 -50.62 12.59
C GLU A 736 8.00 -49.38 12.72
N ASN A 737 8.21 -48.57 11.67
CA ASN A 737 9.31 -47.58 11.65
C ASN A 737 8.91 -46.10 11.46
N ASN A 738 7.81 -45.60 12.04
CA ASN A 738 7.29 -44.27 11.68
C ASN A 738 7.07 -43.29 12.84
N SER A 739 7.56 -43.58 14.05
CA SER A 739 7.45 -42.66 15.19
C SER A 739 8.77 -41.96 15.49
N VAL A 740 8.71 -40.69 15.91
CA VAL A 740 9.89 -39.92 16.34
C VAL A 740 10.61 -40.60 17.52
N MET A 741 9.88 -41.35 18.35
CA MET A 741 10.41 -42.09 19.49
C MET A 741 11.39 -43.19 19.07
N LEU A 742 11.10 -43.87 17.96
CA LEU A 742 11.94 -44.95 17.45
C LEU A 742 13.18 -44.43 16.71
N ILE A 743 13.06 -43.30 16.01
CA ILE A 743 14.20 -42.63 15.35
C ILE A 743 15.19 -42.07 16.38
N THR A 744 14.68 -41.47 17.46
CA THR A 744 15.51 -40.82 18.49
C THR A 744 15.98 -41.79 19.57
N GLY A 745 15.37 -42.97 19.70
CA GLY A 745 15.63 -43.93 20.78
C GLY A 745 15.20 -43.42 22.17
N TRP A 746 14.42 -42.33 22.23
CA TRP A 746 14.00 -41.70 23.48
C TRP A 746 12.67 -42.26 23.97
N SER A 747 12.51 -42.37 25.29
CA SER A 747 11.22 -42.70 25.92
C SER A 747 10.15 -41.68 25.56
N ALA A 748 8.89 -42.11 25.45
CA ALA A 748 7.75 -41.25 25.07
C ALA A 748 7.68 -39.91 25.84
N ASN A 749 7.93 -39.94 27.16
CA ASN A 749 7.91 -38.73 28.00
C ASN A 749 9.05 -37.75 27.65
N LYS A 750 10.24 -38.25 27.31
CA LYS A 750 11.38 -37.41 26.90
C LYS A 750 11.12 -36.76 25.55
N VAL A 751 10.53 -37.50 24.60
CA VAL A 751 10.15 -36.96 23.28
C VAL A 751 9.06 -35.90 23.44
N LEU A 752 8.05 -36.15 24.29
CA LEU A 752 7.00 -35.19 24.58
C LEU A 752 7.56 -33.90 25.19
N ILE A 753 8.40 -34.01 26.24
CA ILE A 753 9.02 -32.84 26.89
C ILE A 753 9.89 -32.07 25.88
N GLY A 754 10.70 -32.76 25.07
CA GLY A 754 11.51 -32.13 24.04
C GLY A 754 10.68 -31.41 22.97
N TYR A 755 9.56 -32.01 22.57
CA TYR A 755 8.60 -31.43 21.62
C TYR A 755 7.94 -30.18 22.20
N GLU A 756 7.46 -30.23 23.44
CA GLU A 756 6.87 -29.08 24.15
C GLU A 756 7.86 -27.93 24.30
N ILE A 757 9.10 -28.20 24.72
CA ILE A 757 10.14 -27.18 24.86
C ILE A 757 10.43 -26.52 23.50
N THR A 758 10.48 -27.31 22.43
CA THR A 758 10.76 -26.81 21.08
C THR A 758 9.61 -25.94 20.57
N LEU A 759 8.35 -26.39 20.74
CA LEU A 759 7.18 -25.60 20.36
C LEU A 759 7.07 -24.30 21.17
N LEU A 760 7.32 -24.34 22.48
CA LEU A 760 7.33 -23.16 23.34
C LEU A 760 8.46 -22.19 22.98
N GLY A 761 9.65 -22.69 22.64
CA GLY A 761 10.77 -21.86 22.18
C GLY A 761 10.46 -21.14 20.87
N ILE A 762 9.92 -21.86 19.88
CA ILE A 762 9.49 -21.27 18.59
C ILE A 762 8.34 -20.27 18.81
N LEU A 763 7.37 -20.62 19.65
CA LEU A 763 6.25 -19.74 19.98
C LEU A 763 6.74 -18.46 20.66
N ALA A 764 7.64 -18.54 21.64
CA ALA A 764 8.22 -17.38 22.31
C ALA A 764 8.96 -16.47 21.33
N ALA A 765 9.74 -17.05 20.40
CA ALA A 765 10.40 -16.28 19.34
C ALA A 765 9.37 -15.55 18.47
N ILE A 766 8.35 -16.24 17.97
CA ILE A 766 7.28 -15.64 17.15
C ILE A 766 6.55 -14.53 17.90
N LEU A 767 6.24 -14.72 19.19
CA LEU A 767 5.53 -13.71 19.98
C LEU A 767 6.34 -12.42 20.17
N VAL A 768 7.68 -12.49 20.17
CA VAL A 768 8.58 -11.34 20.37
C VAL A 768 8.99 -10.69 19.05
N THR A 769 9.31 -11.48 18.02
CA THR A 769 10.00 -10.97 16.82
C THR A 769 9.10 -10.84 15.59
N ALA A 770 8.00 -11.58 15.53
CA ALA A 770 7.24 -11.74 14.29
C ALA A 770 5.94 -10.92 14.28
N PRO A 771 5.60 -10.28 13.14
CA PRO A 771 4.33 -9.57 12.97
C PRO A 771 3.15 -10.56 13.03
N ARG A 772 2.06 -10.12 13.66
CA ARG A 772 0.84 -10.92 13.90
C ARG A 772 -0.39 -10.05 13.70
N SER A 773 -1.46 -10.61 13.14
CA SER A 773 -2.76 -9.92 13.08
C SER A 773 -3.38 -9.74 14.46
N GLU A 774 -3.96 -8.56 14.70
CA GLU A 774 -4.82 -8.31 15.85
C GLU A 774 -6.19 -8.96 15.59
N THR A 775 -6.34 -10.21 16.04
CA THR A 775 -7.62 -10.91 16.04
C THR A 775 -8.27 -10.84 17.42
N LEU A 776 -9.56 -11.17 17.49
CA LEU A 776 -10.37 -11.10 18.70
C LEU A 776 -9.77 -11.86 19.90
N LEU A 777 -9.04 -12.95 19.61
CA LEU A 777 -8.34 -13.73 20.63
C LEU A 777 -6.86 -13.82 20.30
N HIS A 778 -6.03 -13.68 21.33
CA HIS A 778 -4.60 -13.92 21.21
C HIS A 778 -4.33 -15.33 20.64
N PRO A 779 -3.36 -15.51 19.72
CA PRO A 779 -3.13 -16.79 19.02
C PRO A 779 -2.95 -17.98 19.96
N VAL A 780 -2.34 -17.75 21.13
CA VAL A 780 -2.18 -18.77 22.17
C VAL A 780 -3.53 -19.22 22.74
N VAL A 781 -4.43 -18.28 23.01
CA VAL A 781 -5.79 -18.58 23.49
C VAL A 781 -6.60 -19.27 22.40
N GLY A 782 -6.46 -18.82 21.14
CA GLY A 782 -7.06 -19.49 19.98
C GLY A 782 -6.59 -20.95 19.83
N GLY A 783 -5.29 -21.21 20.01
CA GLY A 783 -4.73 -22.56 19.92
C GLY A 783 -5.18 -23.46 21.08
N LEU A 784 -5.30 -22.91 22.29
CA LEU A 784 -5.88 -23.62 23.45
C LEU A 784 -7.33 -24.03 23.19
N LEU A 785 -8.15 -23.16 22.60
CA LEU A 785 -9.55 -23.48 22.24
C LEU A 785 -9.64 -24.60 21.21
N ILE A 786 -8.76 -24.60 20.20
CA ILE A 786 -8.67 -25.70 19.24
C ILE A 786 -8.24 -27.00 19.94
N GLY A 787 -7.33 -26.92 20.91
CA GLY A 787 -6.94 -28.03 21.78
C GLY A 787 -8.09 -28.56 22.64
N VAL A 788 -9.01 -27.71 23.12
CA VAL A 788 -10.25 -28.13 23.78
C VAL A 788 -11.16 -28.89 22.82
N GLY A 789 -11.23 -28.47 21.56
CA GLY A 789 -11.90 -29.23 20.49
C GLY A 789 -11.30 -30.64 20.33
N GLN A 790 -9.97 -30.75 20.31
CA GLN A 790 -9.27 -32.04 20.28
C GLN A 790 -9.59 -32.90 21.51
N LEU A 791 -9.54 -32.32 22.71
CA LEU A 791 -9.88 -33.01 23.96
C LEU A 791 -11.31 -33.55 23.94
N SER A 792 -12.28 -32.73 23.50
CA SER A 792 -13.68 -33.14 23.39
C SER A 792 -13.85 -34.30 22.40
N SER A 793 -13.18 -34.26 21.25
CA SER A 793 -13.20 -35.36 20.27
C SER A 793 -12.63 -36.65 20.86
N VAL A 794 -11.47 -36.58 21.51
CA VAL A 794 -10.83 -37.76 22.12
C VAL A 794 -11.70 -38.34 23.24
N LEU A 795 -12.30 -37.49 24.08
CA LEU A 795 -13.11 -37.92 25.22
C LEU A 795 -14.43 -38.57 24.80
N PHE A 796 -15.12 -37.99 23.81
CA PHE A 796 -16.47 -38.40 23.42
C PHE A 796 -16.53 -39.34 22.22
N THR A 797 -15.63 -39.20 21.23
CA THR A 797 -15.62 -40.04 20.01
C THR A 797 -14.45 -41.03 19.96
N LYS A 798 -13.49 -40.92 20.90
CA LYS A 798 -12.25 -41.73 20.93
C LYS A 798 -11.43 -41.64 19.64
N ARG A 799 -11.61 -40.57 18.86
CA ARG A 799 -10.94 -40.35 17.58
C ARG A 799 -10.28 -38.97 17.53
N PRO A 800 -9.15 -38.87 16.81
CA PRO A 800 -8.50 -37.59 16.56
C PRO A 800 -9.33 -36.73 15.61
N VAL A 801 -9.17 -35.40 15.70
CA VAL A 801 -9.87 -34.47 14.81
C VAL A 801 -9.33 -34.56 13.38
N GLY A 802 -10.24 -34.65 12.40
CA GLY A 802 -9.93 -34.57 10.98
C GLY A 802 -11.16 -34.29 10.14
N VAL A 803 -11.14 -33.20 9.36
CA VAL A 803 -12.31 -32.76 8.56
C VAL A 803 -12.26 -33.33 7.13
N SER A 804 -11.08 -33.59 6.58
CA SER A 804 -10.92 -33.99 5.17
C SER A 804 -11.53 -35.34 4.80
N GLY A 805 -11.85 -36.20 5.77
CA GLY A 805 -12.55 -37.47 5.53
C GLY A 805 -13.97 -37.26 4.98
N ALA A 806 -14.63 -36.20 5.43
CA ALA A 806 -16.02 -35.88 5.09
C ALA A 806 -16.23 -35.68 3.58
N TYR A 807 -15.29 -35.04 2.88
CA TYR A 807 -15.39 -34.82 1.43
C TYR A 807 -15.38 -36.14 0.63
N GLY A 808 -14.58 -37.12 1.06
CA GLY A 808 -14.53 -38.43 0.40
C GLY A 808 -15.75 -39.30 0.72
N GLU A 809 -16.20 -39.29 1.98
CA GLU A 809 -17.38 -40.02 2.42
C GLU A 809 -18.68 -39.45 1.82
N PHE A 810 -18.74 -38.12 1.65
CA PHE A 810 -19.81 -37.46 0.92
C PHE A 810 -19.85 -37.90 -0.54
N GLY A 811 -18.68 -38.02 -1.20
CA GLY A 811 -18.58 -38.55 -2.55
C GLY A 811 -19.08 -39.98 -2.67
N SER A 812 -18.78 -40.86 -1.71
CA SER A 812 -19.28 -42.25 -1.73
C SER A 812 -20.79 -42.30 -1.50
N LEU A 813 -21.31 -41.47 -0.60
CA LEU A 813 -22.74 -41.37 -0.33
C LEU A 813 -23.51 -40.86 -1.56
N PHE A 814 -22.94 -39.89 -2.30
CA PHE A 814 -23.49 -39.43 -3.57
C PHE A 814 -23.55 -40.56 -4.61
N TRP A 815 -22.48 -41.33 -4.80
CA TRP A 815 -22.48 -42.45 -5.76
C TRP A 815 -23.39 -43.61 -5.32
N ASP A 816 -23.50 -43.88 -4.01
CA ASP A 816 -24.42 -44.88 -3.48
C ASP A 816 -25.88 -44.48 -3.70
N LEU A 817 -26.21 -43.19 -3.50
CA LEU A 817 -27.54 -42.62 -3.79
C LEU A 817 -27.87 -42.68 -5.29
N VAL A 818 -26.93 -42.28 -6.16
CA VAL A 818 -27.08 -42.36 -7.63
C VAL A 818 -27.21 -43.80 -8.12
N SER A 819 -26.59 -44.76 -7.43
CA SER A 819 -26.69 -46.20 -7.74
C SER A 819 -27.92 -46.90 -7.15
N GLY A 820 -28.81 -46.17 -6.47
CA GLY A 820 -30.06 -46.71 -5.91
C GLY A 820 -29.88 -47.59 -4.66
N LYS A 821 -28.73 -47.52 -3.97
CA LYS A 821 -28.53 -48.26 -2.71
C LYS A 821 -29.24 -47.56 -1.55
N THR A 822 -29.84 -48.33 -0.65
CA THR A 822 -30.50 -47.82 0.56
C THR A 822 -29.48 -47.26 1.55
N LEU A 823 -29.64 -45.98 1.92
CA LEU A 823 -28.81 -45.32 2.95
C LEU A 823 -29.09 -45.95 4.32
N ARG A 824 -28.11 -46.67 4.89
CA ARG A 824 -28.23 -47.29 6.23
C ARG A 824 -27.88 -46.35 7.39
N SER A 825 -26.94 -45.40 7.22
CA SER A 825 -26.53 -44.44 8.26
C SER A 825 -25.60 -43.36 7.70
N ILE A 826 -25.69 -42.12 8.21
CA ILE A 826 -24.75 -41.04 7.85
C ILE A 826 -23.40 -41.30 8.52
N PRO A 827 -22.28 -41.30 7.76
CA PRO A 827 -20.94 -41.44 8.33
C PRO A 827 -20.59 -40.38 9.37
N GLU A 828 -19.87 -40.79 10.43
CA GLU A 828 -19.50 -39.90 11.55
C GLU A 828 -18.64 -38.71 11.12
N SER A 829 -17.83 -38.81 10.06
CA SER A 829 -17.03 -37.67 9.60
C SER A 829 -17.88 -36.58 8.93
N ILE A 830 -19.00 -36.96 8.31
CA ILE A 830 -20.01 -36.04 7.78
C ILE A 830 -20.77 -35.39 8.93
N LEU A 831 -21.11 -36.15 9.97
CA LEU A 831 -21.74 -35.62 11.19
C LEU A 831 -20.81 -34.65 11.94
N PHE A 832 -19.53 -34.97 12.03
CA PHE A 832 -18.50 -34.08 12.60
C PHE A 832 -18.36 -32.80 11.77
N ALA A 833 -18.30 -32.90 10.44
CA ALA A 833 -18.28 -31.74 9.53
C ALA A 833 -19.55 -30.89 9.64
N GLY A 834 -20.72 -31.53 9.77
CA GLY A 834 -21.99 -30.85 10.07
C GLY A 834 -21.96 -30.14 11.43
N GLY A 835 -21.32 -30.75 12.42
CA GLY A 835 -21.02 -30.11 13.71
C GLY A 835 -20.12 -28.88 13.56
N VAL A 836 -19.04 -28.97 12.77
CA VAL A 836 -18.14 -27.83 12.51
C VAL A 836 -18.90 -26.66 11.89
N VAL A 837 -19.78 -26.93 10.92
CA VAL A 837 -20.68 -25.96 10.31
C VAL A 837 -21.62 -25.36 11.36
N ALA A 838 -22.28 -26.19 12.17
CA ALA A 838 -23.24 -25.74 13.18
C ALA A 838 -22.59 -24.88 14.29
N GLY A 839 -21.43 -25.31 14.82
CA GLY A 839 -20.70 -24.56 15.85
C GLY A 839 -20.10 -23.27 15.33
N SER A 840 -19.55 -23.29 14.11
CA SER A 840 -19.10 -22.08 13.42
C SER A 840 -20.26 -21.10 13.23
N TRP A 841 -21.39 -21.57 12.69
CA TRP A 841 -22.59 -20.76 12.50
C TRP A 841 -23.11 -20.17 13.81
N LEU A 842 -23.18 -20.96 14.88
CA LEU A 842 -23.58 -20.49 16.22
C LEU A 842 -22.63 -19.41 16.75
N THR A 843 -21.33 -19.61 16.59
CA THR A 843 -20.32 -18.66 17.05
C THR A 843 -20.37 -17.36 16.26
N ILE A 844 -20.50 -17.45 14.94
CA ILE A 844 -20.54 -16.30 14.02
C ILE A 844 -21.84 -15.48 14.21
N THR A 845 -22.94 -16.14 14.56
CA THR A 845 -24.21 -15.46 14.87
C THR A 845 -24.19 -14.79 16.24
N GLN A 846 -23.56 -15.41 17.24
CA GLN A 846 -23.46 -14.83 18.60
C GLN A 846 -22.36 -13.78 18.74
N VAL A 847 -21.30 -13.84 17.93
CA VAL A 847 -20.18 -12.90 17.94
C VAL A 847 -20.02 -12.28 16.54
N PRO A 848 -20.83 -11.28 16.19
CA PRO A 848 -20.84 -10.66 14.86
C PRO A 848 -19.47 -10.10 14.43
N ALA A 849 -18.65 -9.69 15.40
CA ALA A 849 -17.28 -9.22 15.18
C ALA A 849 -16.40 -10.23 14.43
N ILE A 850 -16.63 -11.54 14.59
CA ILE A 850 -15.90 -12.60 13.87
C ILE A 850 -16.31 -12.60 12.39
N ARG A 851 -17.62 -12.47 12.14
CA ARG A 851 -18.16 -12.40 10.77
C ARG A 851 -17.59 -11.19 10.03
N GLU A 852 -17.60 -10.04 10.70
CA GLU A 852 -17.08 -8.79 10.14
C GLU A 852 -15.58 -8.88 9.84
N ALA A 853 -14.79 -9.50 10.74
CA ALA A 853 -13.36 -9.73 10.53
C ALA A 853 -13.05 -10.69 9.37
N MET A 854 -13.96 -11.60 9.03
CA MET A 854 -13.78 -12.54 7.91
C MET A 854 -14.27 -11.98 6.57
N VAL A 855 -15.29 -11.11 6.55
CA VAL A 855 -15.89 -10.57 5.32
C VAL A 855 -15.00 -9.52 4.62
N THR A 856 -14.01 -8.96 5.31
CA THR A 856 -13.06 -7.97 4.76
C THR A 856 -11.97 -8.58 3.85
N SER A 857 -11.94 -9.90 3.64
CA SER A 857 -10.92 -10.54 2.81
C SER A 857 -11.20 -10.41 1.30
N GLN A 858 -10.18 -9.99 0.54
CA GLN A 858 -10.21 -9.75 -0.92
C GLN A 858 -10.82 -10.91 -1.74
N GLU A 859 -11.72 -10.58 -2.66
CA GLU A 859 -12.38 -11.54 -3.56
C GLU A 859 -11.38 -12.27 -4.46
N GLN A 860 -11.59 -13.58 -4.60
CA GLN A 860 -10.76 -14.47 -5.40
C GLN A 860 -11.35 -14.65 -6.79
N SER A 861 -10.49 -14.74 -7.80
CA SER A 861 -10.93 -14.98 -9.17
C SER A 861 -11.61 -16.36 -9.27
N LEU A 862 -12.68 -16.45 -10.07
CA LEU A 862 -13.41 -17.71 -10.28
C LEU A 862 -12.50 -18.91 -10.64
N PRO A 863 -11.46 -18.76 -11.49
CA PRO A 863 -10.54 -19.86 -11.80
C PRO A 863 -9.74 -20.34 -10.58
N SER A 864 -9.31 -19.40 -9.72
CA SER A 864 -8.54 -19.73 -8.51
C SER A 864 -9.34 -20.54 -7.50
N LEU A 865 -10.65 -20.30 -7.41
CA LEU A 865 -11.58 -21.04 -6.53
C LEU A 865 -11.88 -22.45 -7.05
N ILE A 866 -12.04 -22.60 -8.36
CA ILE A 866 -12.30 -23.90 -8.99
C ILE A 866 -11.06 -24.79 -8.88
N ILE A 867 -9.91 -24.28 -9.35
CA ILE A 867 -8.64 -25.00 -9.29
C ILE A 867 -8.25 -25.26 -7.83
N GLY A 868 -8.42 -24.25 -6.98
CA GLY A 868 -8.10 -24.33 -5.56
C GLY A 868 -8.90 -25.40 -4.81
N GLY A 869 -10.23 -25.47 -4.98
CA GLY A 869 -11.05 -26.51 -4.35
C GLY A 869 -10.67 -27.93 -4.76
N ILE A 870 -10.27 -28.11 -6.03
CA ILE A 870 -9.73 -29.39 -6.54
C ILE A 870 -8.40 -29.70 -5.85
N LEU A 871 -7.44 -28.77 -5.84
CA LEU A 871 -6.12 -28.96 -5.22
C LEU A 871 -6.23 -29.24 -3.71
N LEU A 872 -7.10 -28.53 -2.98
CA LEU A 872 -7.31 -28.76 -1.55
C LEU A 872 -7.81 -30.18 -1.25
N THR A 873 -8.81 -30.63 -2.02
CA THR A 873 -9.44 -31.93 -1.79
C THR A 873 -8.53 -33.07 -2.24
N PHE A 874 -7.95 -32.98 -3.45
CA PHE A 874 -7.06 -34.01 -3.97
C PHE A 874 -5.76 -34.07 -3.17
N GLY A 875 -5.16 -32.92 -2.85
CA GLY A 875 -3.95 -32.85 -2.02
C GLY A 875 -4.16 -33.49 -0.64
N ALA A 876 -5.26 -33.15 0.05
CA ALA A 876 -5.58 -33.75 1.34
C ALA A 876 -5.87 -35.25 1.26
N ARG A 877 -6.44 -35.76 0.17
CA ARG A 877 -6.71 -37.19 -0.01
C ARG A 877 -5.46 -37.98 -0.38
N ILE A 878 -4.59 -37.45 -1.24
CA ILE A 878 -3.28 -38.03 -1.59
C ILE A 878 -2.36 -38.05 -0.36
N ALA A 879 -2.38 -37.00 0.47
CA ALA A 879 -1.57 -36.93 1.70
C ALA A 879 -2.05 -37.84 2.83
N GLY A 880 -3.29 -38.36 2.78
CA GLY A 880 -3.89 -39.10 3.90
C GLY A 880 -4.45 -38.20 5.02
N GLY A 881 -4.71 -36.92 4.72
CA GLY A 881 -5.37 -35.96 5.60
C GLY A 881 -5.06 -34.50 5.27
N CYS A 882 -5.81 -33.58 5.89
CA CYS A 882 -5.57 -32.13 5.80
C CYS A 882 -4.69 -31.59 6.95
N THR A 883 -4.56 -30.27 7.01
CA THR A 883 -3.85 -29.49 8.04
C THR A 883 -4.26 -29.85 9.47
N SER A 884 -5.56 -30.02 9.77
CA SER A 884 -5.98 -30.46 11.11
C SER A 884 -5.60 -31.91 11.41
N GLY A 885 -5.64 -32.77 10.39
CA GLY A 885 -5.31 -34.19 10.54
C GLY A 885 -3.81 -34.47 10.69
N HIS A 886 -2.94 -33.81 9.92
CA HIS A 886 -1.48 -33.99 10.04
C HIS A 886 -0.86 -33.01 11.03
N GLY A 887 -1.38 -31.79 11.08
CA GLY A 887 -0.80 -30.73 11.86
C GLY A 887 -1.16 -30.75 13.34
N ILE A 888 -2.46 -30.84 13.64
CA ILE A 888 -2.95 -30.82 15.03
C ILE A 888 -2.87 -32.24 15.61
N SER A 889 -3.45 -33.23 14.92
CA SER A 889 -3.46 -34.62 15.40
C SER A 889 -2.21 -35.43 15.02
N GLY A 890 -1.66 -35.22 13.82
CA GLY A 890 -0.56 -36.04 13.30
C GLY A 890 0.79 -35.74 13.96
N MET A 891 1.14 -34.47 14.15
CA MET A 891 2.36 -34.08 14.86
C MET A 891 2.26 -34.36 16.36
N ALA A 892 1.08 -34.15 16.98
CA ALA A 892 0.82 -34.51 18.38
C ALA A 892 0.95 -36.01 18.65
N SER A 893 0.66 -36.87 17.68
CA SER A 893 0.87 -38.33 17.76
C SER A 893 2.30 -38.77 17.40
N MET A 894 3.23 -37.83 17.18
CA MET A 894 4.64 -38.07 16.86
C MET A 894 4.87 -38.88 15.57
N GLY A 895 3.96 -38.75 14.60
CA GLY A 895 4.06 -39.44 13.30
C GLY A 895 4.98 -38.70 12.32
N VAL A 896 6.04 -39.37 11.87
CA VAL A 896 7.04 -38.80 10.92
C VAL A 896 6.38 -38.38 9.59
N SER A 897 5.41 -39.17 9.13
CA SER A 897 4.59 -38.88 7.94
C SER A 897 3.92 -37.51 8.01
N SER A 898 3.52 -37.07 9.21
CA SER A 898 2.81 -35.82 9.42
C SER A 898 3.74 -34.62 9.42
N PHE A 899 4.95 -34.74 9.97
CA PHE A 899 5.98 -33.72 9.85
C PHE A 899 6.36 -33.48 8.39
N ILE A 900 6.56 -34.55 7.61
CA ILE A 900 6.89 -34.47 6.18
C ILE A 900 5.78 -33.76 5.40
N THR A 901 4.51 -34.11 5.64
CA THR A 901 3.37 -33.44 4.97
C THR A 901 3.30 -31.95 5.30
N ILE A 902 3.51 -31.56 6.56
CA ILE A 902 3.46 -30.14 6.96
C ILE A 902 4.62 -29.35 6.35
N VAL A 903 5.84 -29.89 6.36
CA VAL A 903 7.01 -29.24 5.74
C VAL A 903 6.80 -29.08 4.22
N SER A 904 6.33 -30.13 3.54
CA SER A 904 6.03 -30.07 2.10
C SER A 904 4.96 -29.03 1.76
N MET A 905 3.89 -28.98 2.56
CA MET A 905 2.81 -28.00 2.41
C MET A 905 3.29 -26.55 2.58
N PHE A 906 4.04 -26.26 3.64
CA PHE A 906 4.60 -24.92 3.85
C PHE A 906 5.62 -24.55 2.78
N GLY A 907 6.51 -25.47 2.41
CA GLY A 907 7.52 -25.25 1.37
C GLY A 907 6.90 -24.91 0.01
N ALA A 908 5.92 -25.69 -0.45
CA ALA A 908 5.25 -25.45 -1.72
C ALA A 908 4.40 -24.17 -1.71
N GLY A 909 3.71 -23.88 -0.60
CA GLY A 909 2.89 -22.67 -0.48
C GLY A 909 3.72 -21.38 -0.45
N VAL A 910 4.82 -21.35 0.31
CA VAL A 910 5.74 -20.19 0.34
C VAL A 910 6.38 -19.96 -1.02
N LEU A 911 6.85 -21.04 -1.66
CA LEU A 911 7.46 -20.96 -2.98
C LEU A 911 6.47 -20.44 -4.02
N PHE A 912 5.23 -20.94 -4.02
CA PHE A 912 4.20 -20.46 -4.93
C PHE A 912 3.89 -18.98 -4.71
N ARG A 913 3.78 -18.50 -3.47
CA ARG A 913 3.51 -17.09 -3.19
C ARG A 913 4.69 -16.18 -3.52
N ALA A 914 5.92 -16.67 -3.45
CA ALA A 914 7.10 -15.94 -3.87
C ALA A 914 7.14 -15.70 -5.39
N PHE A 915 6.62 -16.63 -6.20
CA PHE A 915 6.51 -16.49 -7.66
C PHE A 915 5.19 -15.84 -8.12
N PHE A 916 4.11 -15.97 -7.33
CA PHE A 916 2.76 -15.49 -7.63
C PHE A 916 2.17 -14.72 -6.41
N PRO A 917 2.63 -13.47 -6.18
CA PRO A 917 2.26 -12.66 -5.01
C PRO A 917 0.82 -12.16 -4.98
#